data_AF-A0AAJ5WYF5-F1
#
_entry.id   AF-A0AAJ5WYF5-F1
#
_cell.length_a   1.000
_cell.length_b   1.000
_cell.length_c   1.000
_cell.angle_alpha   90.00
_cell.angle_beta   90.00
_cell.angle_gamma   90.00
#
_symmetry.space_group_name_H-M   'P 1'
#
loop_
_entity.id
_entity.type
_entity.pdbx_description
1 polymer ?
#
loop_
_entity_poly.entity_id
_entity_poly.type
_entity_poly.pdbx_seq_one_letter_code
_entity_poly.pdbx_strand_id
1 'polypeptide(L)'
;MRVAATVALILILLIGVAAVLLYLNRRAVARDVLVGWLDQRGIPADVEVERVELDGFVGRIRIGDPNNPDVTVERAEVDYAVAMPWSRSGLGVAPSRIRLVRPVVRASWKGGKLSLGSLDPLVKEFTGGPPRPDSRGPLVIVEGGRGRLSTEYGTIDLLADARVDDGKLMRLAARLPNGALKSGDVEASGLAAALDLTTTGDRVAVQLNATADRFRTPAAQGQGAALTLTGDLPYPDLKTRRGDGRAVLDAHLTGDVLGAPSARARGAELTARFDGVVSGWIETFRLDGAADARLTARAVEGADLAAGAVSASARQAQVKISRDDALRWSVQTPLSLTAASARSGQTQVQNLTLTSGGLTLGGKDAAFEATGPLTAVFDRFGFGDLALKRGRADLDLDVVSDGAVHIDAQGALRAADGAWPLFGPAARDDIVELGEMKRALSAFALNAPSIRFSTGSGGTTVQLPRPVTLAPANGGVLTVAQAGQGVYQAEPGRLGGGALTLTATRGKGLPELAVAVPDWRLTEGGFEATLDGRARLDFDLARGIDARTRGVLALADGRLTYVARDCVDVTVERLEMDENDVEQVAGRLCPDAGPLLTSKDGVWRVSAGFDRLSAQAPFLGMRFADAAGRLTVDGAKSGIGLRASVADGRVIDAETPERFEPLAASGEIALANERWSGAFDLKGTGQAAAYGLGRLTLAHDGRTGAGGIAIAAPNVTFAEHSLQPAMLSPLVADFIQSPVEGSVGFEGRFDWTKDAEPTSSGRLTTPGLDFVSPAGAVKGLKGDIAFTSLTPLITAPNQHLTADSLSVGAQVTALDLTFAIDQAGIIIDGAQIVAGGGTISVEPLTVPLDATQAYSGVIVLDRVQLGDVIADTGFDDKVLLDAVVSGRLPFIMDPKRGLKITAGKLEAVQPGRLSIKREVLTDVAASGGGQEVSENMVEDLAYQAMENLSFDQLSADVNSLDGGRMAVLFHIRGRHDPPKRQELRLTLSELISRSFLNRKLPLPSNTQIDLTLDTTLNANQLISDLMAVNRARQGQQAQDQPAQAPDPQTGPATVRAGRP
;
A
#
# COMPACT_ATOMS: atom_id res chain seq x y z
N MET A 1 57.90 -113.43 47.98
CA MET A 1 57.13 -113.36 46.71
C MET A 1 55.68 -113.90 46.81
N ARG A 2 55.36 -114.92 47.63
CA ARG A 2 53.96 -115.44 47.75
C ARG A 2 52.95 -114.47 48.40
N VAL A 3 53.35 -113.62 49.34
CA VAL A 3 52.46 -112.63 49.97
C VAL A 3 52.09 -111.49 49.00
N ALA A 4 53.02 -111.01 48.18
CA ALA A 4 52.74 -110.00 47.16
C ALA A 4 51.79 -110.53 46.06
N ALA A 5 51.92 -111.81 45.68
CA ALA A 5 51.00 -112.46 44.74
C ALA A 5 49.59 -112.69 45.34
N THR A 6 49.50 -112.96 46.64
CA THR A 6 48.21 -113.15 47.34
C THR A 6 47.51 -111.81 47.59
N VAL A 7 48.26 -110.76 47.95
CA VAL A 7 47.73 -109.39 48.04
C VAL A 7 47.32 -108.90 46.66
N ALA A 8 48.10 -109.16 45.60
CA ALA A 8 47.71 -108.81 44.23
C ALA A 8 46.49 -109.61 43.74
N LEU A 9 46.37 -110.91 44.08
CA LEU A 9 45.20 -111.73 43.75
C LEU A 9 43.97 -111.26 44.52
N ILE A 10 44.09 -110.95 45.81
CA ILE A 10 43.01 -110.39 46.63
C ILE A 10 42.65 -108.98 46.15
N LEU A 11 43.62 -108.17 45.70
CA LEU A 11 43.37 -106.86 45.10
C LEU A 11 42.66 -107.01 43.75
N ILE A 12 43.07 -107.95 42.89
CA ILE A 12 42.41 -108.27 41.61
C ILE A 12 41.03 -108.86 41.84
N LEU A 13 40.83 -109.66 42.90
CA LEU A 13 39.54 -110.23 43.26
C LEU A 13 38.65 -109.19 43.92
N LEU A 14 39.19 -108.26 44.71
CA LEU A 14 38.47 -107.09 45.26
C LEU A 14 38.15 -106.08 44.17
N ILE A 15 39.05 -105.83 43.22
CA ILE A 15 38.81 -104.99 42.04
C ILE A 15 37.81 -105.70 41.11
N GLY A 16 37.89 -107.02 40.96
CA GLY A 16 36.96 -107.82 40.19
C GLY A 16 35.57 -107.87 40.81
N VAL A 17 35.47 -108.04 42.13
CA VAL A 17 34.22 -107.99 42.89
C VAL A 17 33.68 -106.56 42.92
N ALA A 18 34.52 -105.54 43.08
CA ALA A 18 34.12 -104.14 42.97
C ALA A 18 33.66 -103.79 41.56
N ALA A 19 34.32 -104.29 40.51
CA ALA A 19 33.93 -104.10 39.11
C ALA A 19 32.61 -104.83 38.79
N VAL A 20 32.40 -106.04 39.33
CA VAL A 20 31.14 -106.78 39.21
C VAL A 20 30.02 -106.09 39.99
N LEU A 21 30.28 -105.57 41.20
CA LEU A 21 29.32 -104.78 41.98
C LEU A 21 29.01 -103.44 41.32
N LEU A 22 30.02 -102.74 40.78
CA LEU A 22 29.86 -101.53 39.96
C LEU A 22 29.06 -101.81 38.69
N TYR A 23 29.25 -102.96 38.04
CA TYR A 23 28.53 -103.37 36.85
C TYR A 23 27.09 -103.83 37.14
N LEU A 24 26.84 -104.48 38.28
CA LEU A 24 25.50 -104.91 38.72
C LEU A 24 24.67 -103.74 39.24
N ASN A 25 25.28 -102.82 40.00
CA ASN A 25 24.66 -101.56 40.43
C ASN A 25 24.91 -100.40 39.45
N ARG A 26 25.28 -100.69 38.19
CA ARG A 26 25.64 -99.67 37.18
C ARG A 26 24.58 -98.59 36.98
N ARG A 27 23.30 -98.93 37.16
CA ARG A 27 22.18 -97.97 37.10
C ARG A 27 22.17 -96.98 38.27
N ALA A 28 22.46 -97.45 39.48
CA ALA A 28 22.52 -96.61 40.67
C ALA A 28 23.79 -95.71 40.66
N VAL A 29 24.94 -96.27 40.28
CA VAL A 29 26.20 -95.52 40.19
C VAL A 29 26.14 -94.46 39.08
N ALA A 30 25.60 -94.79 37.89
CA ALA A 30 25.44 -93.80 36.82
C ALA A 30 24.48 -92.67 37.20
N ARG A 31 23.41 -92.97 37.94
CA ARG A 31 22.50 -91.97 38.51
C ARG A 31 23.26 -91.06 39.49
N ASP A 32 23.97 -91.62 40.47
CA ASP A 32 24.66 -90.84 41.51
C ASP A 32 25.83 -90.01 40.95
N VAL A 33 26.53 -90.48 39.90
CA VAL A 33 27.59 -89.72 39.22
C VAL A 33 27.01 -88.53 38.45
N LEU A 34 25.92 -88.73 37.72
CA LEU A 34 25.28 -87.67 36.93
C LEU A 34 24.55 -86.65 37.81
N VAL A 35 23.79 -87.12 38.81
CA VAL A 35 23.14 -86.28 39.82
C VAL A 35 24.21 -85.55 40.65
N GLY A 36 25.28 -86.24 41.07
CA GLY A 36 26.41 -85.61 41.78
C GLY A 36 27.15 -84.56 40.95
N TRP A 37 27.26 -84.72 39.63
CA TRP A 37 27.86 -83.71 38.74
C TRP A 37 26.99 -82.45 38.60
N LEU A 38 25.66 -82.60 38.64
CA LEU A 38 24.68 -81.50 38.62
C LEU A 38 24.53 -80.83 40.00
N ASP A 39 24.51 -81.61 41.08
CA ASP A 39 24.45 -81.12 42.47
C ASP A 39 25.70 -80.32 42.84
N GLN A 40 26.90 -80.74 42.39
CA GLN A 40 28.14 -79.96 42.55
C GLN A 40 28.08 -78.57 41.89
N ARG A 41 27.17 -78.37 40.93
CA ARG A 41 26.90 -77.09 40.26
C ARG A 41 25.67 -76.36 40.82
N GLY A 42 25.09 -76.87 41.91
CA GLY A 42 23.91 -76.30 42.55
C GLY A 42 22.61 -76.54 41.78
N ILE A 43 22.56 -77.58 40.95
CA ILE A 43 21.41 -77.88 40.08
C ILE A 43 20.73 -79.16 40.57
N PRO A 44 19.58 -79.08 41.27
CA PRO A 44 18.85 -80.27 41.72
C PRO A 44 18.33 -81.02 40.50
N ALA A 45 18.65 -82.31 40.39
CA ALA A 45 18.22 -83.15 39.28
C ALA A 45 17.86 -84.56 39.73
N ASP A 46 16.83 -85.12 39.11
CA ASP A 46 16.45 -86.52 39.25
C ASP A 46 16.54 -87.21 37.88
N VAL A 47 17.17 -88.39 37.88
CA VAL A 47 17.45 -89.14 36.66
C VAL A 47 16.93 -90.56 36.82
N GLU A 48 15.98 -90.93 35.97
CA GLU A 48 15.46 -92.29 35.87
C GLU A 48 16.19 -93.03 34.74
N VAL A 49 17.07 -93.95 35.12
CA VAL A 49 17.97 -94.64 34.20
C VAL A 49 17.30 -95.85 33.57
N GLU A 50 17.04 -95.82 32.26
CA GLU A 50 16.44 -96.95 31.53
C GLU A 50 17.50 -97.99 31.13
N ARG A 51 18.63 -97.51 30.58
CA ARG A 51 19.73 -98.34 30.09
C ARG A 51 21.08 -97.66 30.26
N VAL A 52 22.09 -98.44 30.66
CA VAL A 52 23.51 -98.01 30.74
C VAL A 52 24.37 -99.09 30.12
N GLU A 53 25.16 -98.70 29.13
CA GLU A 53 26.12 -99.51 28.36
C GLU A 53 27.55 -98.98 28.56
N LEU A 54 28.57 -99.63 27.99
CA LEU A 54 29.98 -99.21 28.17
C LEU A 54 30.31 -97.89 27.45
N ASP A 55 29.49 -97.51 26.48
CA ASP A 55 29.67 -96.41 25.55
C ASP A 55 28.46 -95.45 25.49
N GLY A 56 27.41 -95.70 26.27
CA GLY A 56 26.22 -94.84 26.27
C GLY A 56 25.23 -95.01 27.42
N PHE A 57 24.40 -94.00 27.58
CA PHE A 57 23.37 -93.84 28.62
C PHE A 57 22.03 -93.48 27.96
N VAL A 58 20.95 -94.12 28.41
CA VAL A 58 19.56 -93.76 28.04
C VAL A 58 18.73 -93.63 29.30
N GLY A 59 18.07 -92.48 29.49
CA GLY A 59 17.21 -92.26 30.64
C GLY A 59 16.31 -91.04 30.51
N ARG A 60 15.42 -90.87 31.47
CA ARG A 60 14.57 -89.68 31.63
C ARG A 60 15.21 -88.74 32.63
N ILE A 61 15.24 -87.46 32.31
CA ILE A 61 15.91 -86.44 33.14
C ILE A 61 14.87 -85.42 33.60
N ARG A 62 14.86 -85.10 34.89
CA ARG A 62 14.09 -84.02 35.48
C ARG A 62 15.06 -83.09 36.23
N ILE A 63 14.99 -81.79 35.98
CA ILE A 63 15.87 -80.79 36.59
C ILE A 63 15.00 -79.73 37.27
N GLY A 64 15.32 -79.33 38.49
CA GLY A 64 14.56 -78.39 39.32
C GLY A 64 13.76 -79.07 40.43
N ASP A 65 12.70 -78.39 40.89
CA ASP A 65 11.77 -78.93 41.92
C ASP A 65 11.10 -80.22 41.40
N PRO A 66 11.18 -81.36 42.13
CA PRO A 66 10.55 -82.62 41.72
C PRO A 66 9.04 -82.54 41.46
N ASN A 67 8.34 -81.63 42.15
CA ASN A 67 6.89 -81.44 41.99
C ASN A 67 6.56 -80.43 40.88
N ASN A 68 7.55 -79.65 40.44
CA ASN A 68 7.40 -78.60 39.44
C ASN A 68 8.70 -78.41 38.64
N PRO A 69 9.12 -79.42 37.84
CA PRO A 69 10.44 -79.41 37.23
C PRO A 69 10.59 -78.29 36.21
N ASP A 70 11.77 -77.66 36.21
CA ASP A 70 12.16 -76.63 35.25
C ASP A 70 12.50 -77.25 33.89
N VAL A 71 13.11 -78.44 33.89
CA VAL A 71 13.39 -79.19 32.66
C VAL A 71 12.93 -80.62 32.82
N THR A 72 12.26 -81.14 31.80
CA THR A 72 11.97 -82.56 31.69
C THR A 72 12.39 -83.06 30.31
N VAL A 73 13.12 -84.16 30.26
CA VAL A 73 13.49 -84.82 29.01
C VAL A 73 12.89 -86.21 29.05
N GLU A 74 11.98 -86.50 28.11
CA GLU A 74 11.29 -87.79 28.06
C GLU A 74 12.26 -88.93 27.76
N ARG A 75 13.23 -88.69 26.88
CA ARG A 75 14.30 -89.64 26.59
C ARG A 75 15.56 -88.89 26.20
N ALA A 76 16.59 -89.00 27.03
CA ALA A 76 17.94 -88.50 26.77
C ALA A 76 18.84 -89.68 26.43
N GLU A 77 19.45 -89.67 25.24
CA GLU A 77 20.47 -90.62 24.81
C GLU A 77 21.81 -89.90 24.83
N VAL A 78 22.76 -90.38 25.64
CA VAL A 78 24.09 -89.78 25.78
C VAL A 78 25.11 -90.85 25.46
N ASP A 79 25.76 -90.74 24.31
CA ASP A 79 26.91 -91.56 23.96
C ASP A 79 28.16 -90.91 24.56
N TYR A 80 29.07 -91.69 25.13
CA TYR A 80 30.31 -91.20 25.73
C TYR A 80 31.53 -92.02 25.30
N ALA A 81 32.64 -91.32 25.12
CA ALA A 81 33.95 -91.92 24.92
C ALA A 81 34.67 -92.05 26.27
N VAL A 82 35.15 -93.26 26.58
CA VAL A 82 35.97 -93.52 27.76
C VAL A 82 37.44 -93.32 27.40
N ALA A 83 38.06 -92.28 27.96
CA ALA A 83 39.48 -92.01 27.82
C ALA A 83 40.27 -92.93 28.75
N MET A 84 41.20 -93.70 28.18
CA MET A 84 42.03 -94.65 28.93
C MET A 84 43.12 -93.91 29.75
N PRO A 85 43.68 -94.50 30.82
CA PRO A 85 44.63 -93.83 31.73
C PRO A 85 45.89 -93.27 31.04
N TRP A 86 46.25 -93.84 29.88
CA TRP A 86 47.40 -93.47 29.05
C TRP A 86 47.07 -92.43 27.96
N SER A 87 45.85 -91.93 27.90
CA SER A 87 45.47 -90.85 26.99
C SER A 87 45.95 -89.48 27.51
N ARG A 88 46.21 -88.52 26.61
CA ARG A 88 46.66 -87.15 26.98
C ARG A 88 45.67 -86.41 27.88
N SER A 89 44.40 -86.83 27.90
CA SER A 89 43.31 -86.26 28.69
C SER A 89 43.16 -86.89 30.09
N GLY A 90 43.95 -87.91 30.43
CA GLY A 90 43.79 -88.71 31.66
C GLY A 90 42.59 -89.67 31.60
N LEU A 91 42.34 -90.41 32.69
CA LEU A 91 41.14 -91.24 32.82
C LEU A 91 39.91 -90.33 32.92
N GLY A 92 38.99 -90.41 31.96
CA GLY A 92 37.81 -89.54 31.93
C GLY A 92 36.71 -90.04 31.01
N VAL A 93 35.46 -89.63 31.27
CA VAL A 93 34.29 -89.93 30.42
C VAL A 93 33.86 -88.62 29.78
N ALA A 94 33.89 -88.55 28.45
CA ALA A 94 33.49 -87.36 27.69
C ALA A 94 32.30 -87.69 26.79
N PRO A 95 31.19 -86.93 26.82
CA PRO A 95 30.07 -87.16 25.92
C PRO A 95 30.51 -86.90 24.46
N SER A 96 30.13 -87.79 23.55
CA SER A 96 30.36 -87.67 22.11
C SER A 96 29.08 -87.27 21.36
N ARG A 97 27.91 -87.75 21.79
CA ARG A 97 26.60 -87.40 21.23
C ARG A 97 25.54 -87.35 22.32
N ILE A 98 24.69 -86.32 22.28
CA ILE A 98 23.58 -86.11 23.20
C ILE A 98 22.31 -85.90 22.37
N ARG A 99 21.39 -86.86 22.37
CA ARG A 99 20.07 -86.72 21.73
C ARG A 99 19.00 -86.55 22.79
N LEU A 100 18.30 -85.42 22.77
CA LEU A 100 17.19 -85.09 23.66
C LEU A 100 15.89 -85.17 22.87
N VAL A 101 15.07 -86.18 23.18
CA VAL A 101 13.75 -86.37 22.54
C VAL A 101 12.67 -85.78 23.43
N ARG A 102 11.85 -84.90 22.84
CA ARG A 102 10.76 -84.14 23.46
C ARG A 102 11.14 -83.44 24.78
N PRO A 103 12.25 -82.68 24.83
CA PRO A 103 12.58 -81.92 26.04
C PRO A 103 11.58 -80.77 26.25
N VAL A 104 11.06 -80.65 27.47
CA VAL A 104 10.27 -79.50 27.91
C VAL A 104 11.11 -78.65 28.85
N VAL A 105 11.36 -77.40 28.48
CA VAL A 105 12.12 -76.42 29.27
C VAL A 105 11.20 -75.29 29.70
N ARG A 106 11.19 -74.95 30.98
CA ARG A 106 10.47 -73.78 31.50
C ARG A 106 11.43 -72.62 31.62
N ALA A 107 11.01 -71.49 31.08
CA ALA A 107 11.73 -70.24 31.14
C ALA A 107 10.79 -69.15 31.65
N SER A 108 11.35 -68.09 32.22
CA SER A 108 10.60 -66.88 32.55
C SER A 108 11.28 -65.67 31.93
N TRP A 109 10.50 -64.77 31.34
CA TRP A 109 10.96 -63.48 30.86
C TRP A 109 10.04 -62.40 31.42
N LYS A 110 10.50 -61.76 32.50
CA LYS A 110 9.74 -60.75 33.25
C LYS A 110 10.65 -59.58 33.58
N GLY A 111 10.14 -58.35 33.49
CA GLY A 111 10.95 -57.14 33.73
C GLY A 111 12.22 -57.07 32.85
N GLY A 112 12.16 -57.58 31.62
CA GLY A 112 13.27 -57.60 30.69
C GLY A 112 14.33 -58.69 30.93
N LYS A 113 14.25 -59.49 32.01
CA LYS A 113 15.27 -60.50 32.36
C LYS A 113 14.79 -61.92 32.03
N LEU A 114 15.56 -62.65 31.23
CA LEU A 114 15.33 -64.07 30.93
C LEU A 114 15.99 -64.94 32.01
N SER A 115 15.26 -65.91 32.54
CA SER A 115 15.75 -66.93 33.47
C SER A 115 15.23 -68.30 33.06
N LEU A 116 16.11 -69.29 33.06
CA LEU A 116 15.84 -70.71 32.82
C LEU A 116 15.69 -71.49 34.15
N GLY A 117 15.48 -70.79 35.26
CA GLY A 117 15.33 -71.38 36.59
C GLY A 117 16.62 -72.05 37.06
N SER A 118 16.54 -73.32 37.44
CA SER A 118 17.68 -74.12 37.90
C SER A 118 18.81 -74.29 36.89
N LEU A 119 18.60 -73.98 35.60
CA LEU A 119 19.66 -74.03 34.57
C LEU A 119 20.52 -72.77 34.48
N ASP A 120 20.15 -71.66 35.12
CA ASP A 120 20.88 -70.39 35.02
C ASP A 120 22.38 -70.48 35.39
N PRO A 121 22.80 -71.24 36.43
CA PRO A 121 24.22 -71.44 36.74
C PRO A 121 24.99 -72.12 35.60
N LEU A 122 24.37 -73.13 34.97
CA LEU A 122 24.96 -73.88 33.86
C LEU A 122 25.15 -72.97 32.65
N VAL A 123 24.13 -72.19 32.31
CA VAL A 123 24.19 -71.25 31.18
C VAL A 123 25.30 -70.22 31.39
N LYS A 124 25.47 -69.70 32.61
CA LYS A 124 26.57 -68.77 32.94
C LYS A 124 27.96 -69.41 32.83
N GLU A 125 28.13 -70.67 33.23
CA GLU A 125 29.40 -71.41 33.11
C GLU A 125 29.78 -71.60 31.63
N PHE A 126 28.85 -72.04 30.79
CA PHE A 126 29.10 -72.28 29.37
C PHE A 126 29.24 -70.99 28.53
N THR A 127 28.74 -69.86 29.02
CA THR A 127 28.86 -68.55 28.33
C THR A 127 30.02 -67.69 28.86
N GLY A 128 30.59 -68.01 30.02
CA GLY A 128 31.60 -67.18 30.70
C GLY A 128 33.03 -67.74 30.72
N GLY A 129 33.25 -69.03 30.46
CA GLY A 129 34.58 -69.66 30.55
C GLY A 129 35.38 -69.66 29.24
N PRO A 130 36.73 -69.54 29.28
CA PRO A 130 37.55 -69.71 28.09
C PRO A 130 37.46 -71.17 27.55
N PRO A 131 37.43 -71.36 26.22
CA PRO A 131 37.28 -72.69 25.61
C PRO A 131 38.49 -73.58 25.93
N ARG A 132 38.24 -74.86 26.20
CA ARG A 132 39.29 -75.87 26.37
C ARG A 132 39.85 -76.24 24.98
N PRO A 133 41.14 -75.96 24.67
CA PRO A 133 41.67 -76.15 23.31
C PRO A 133 41.75 -77.62 22.87
N ASP A 134 41.79 -78.56 23.82
CA ASP A 134 42.14 -79.97 23.56
C ASP A 134 40.95 -80.95 23.55
N SER A 135 39.70 -80.46 23.48
CA SER A 135 38.50 -81.33 23.48
C SER A 135 37.42 -80.87 22.50
N ARG A 136 37.08 -81.72 21.50
CA ARG A 136 35.92 -81.54 20.62
C ARG A 136 34.62 -81.62 21.44
N GLY A 137 33.69 -80.71 21.20
CA GLY A 137 32.37 -80.72 21.84
C GLY A 137 31.46 -81.85 21.31
N PRO A 138 30.48 -82.32 22.10
CA PRO A 138 29.55 -83.35 21.67
C PRO A 138 28.60 -82.87 20.56
N LEU A 139 28.12 -83.82 19.74
CA LEU A 139 26.98 -83.60 18.85
C LEU A 139 25.68 -83.59 19.67
N VAL A 140 25.04 -82.43 19.84
CA VAL A 140 23.75 -82.30 20.53
C VAL A 140 22.61 -82.22 19.53
N ILE A 141 21.62 -83.09 19.64
CA ILE A 141 20.42 -83.13 18.81
C ILE A 141 19.20 -82.97 19.72
N VAL A 142 18.37 -81.97 19.46
CA VAL A 142 17.10 -81.73 20.14
C VAL A 142 15.99 -81.97 19.14
N GLU A 143 15.11 -82.92 19.45
CA GLU A 143 13.95 -83.30 18.62
C GLU A 143 12.65 -83.11 19.40
N GLY A 144 11.71 -82.35 18.86
CA GLY A 144 10.42 -82.05 19.49
C GLY A 144 10.53 -81.21 20.74
N GLY A 145 11.52 -80.31 20.83
CA GLY A 145 11.71 -79.44 21.98
C GLY A 145 10.54 -78.49 22.21
N ARG A 146 10.14 -78.30 23.47
CA ARG A 146 9.08 -77.38 23.89
C ARG A 146 9.57 -76.45 25.00
N GLY A 147 9.73 -75.17 24.70
CA GLY A 147 9.97 -74.13 25.69
C GLY A 147 8.67 -73.53 26.20
N ARG A 148 8.39 -73.60 27.50
CA ARG A 148 7.29 -72.86 28.14
C ARG A 148 7.83 -71.57 28.73
N LEU A 149 7.58 -70.45 28.05
CA LEU A 149 8.04 -69.13 28.47
C LEU A 149 6.95 -68.41 29.26
N SER A 150 7.15 -68.21 30.56
CA SER A 150 6.28 -67.37 31.39
C SER A 150 6.62 -65.90 31.21
N THR A 151 5.64 -65.15 30.73
CA THR A 151 5.70 -63.70 30.54
C THR A 151 4.73 -62.99 31.49
N GLU A 152 4.71 -61.67 31.51
CA GLU A 152 3.74 -60.89 32.30
C GLU A 152 2.30 -61.03 31.78
N TYR A 153 2.10 -61.44 30.52
CA TYR A 153 0.79 -61.71 29.92
C TYR A 153 0.34 -63.17 30.02
N GLY A 154 1.19 -64.07 30.54
CA GLY A 154 0.90 -65.49 30.63
C GLY A 154 2.01 -66.34 30.02
N THR A 155 1.73 -67.63 29.87
CA THR A 155 2.71 -68.60 29.36
C THR A 155 2.56 -68.79 27.86
N ILE A 156 3.68 -68.87 27.14
CA ILE A 156 3.72 -69.12 25.71
C ILE A 156 4.51 -70.39 25.44
N ASP A 157 4.02 -71.22 24.52
CA ASP A 157 4.73 -72.40 24.03
C ASP A 157 5.59 -72.06 22.81
N LEU A 158 6.89 -72.33 22.92
CA LEU A 158 7.88 -72.31 21.85
C LEU A 158 8.18 -73.77 21.46
N LEU A 159 8.08 -74.11 20.18
CA LEU A 159 8.52 -75.41 19.67
C LEU A 159 9.87 -75.23 18.99
N ALA A 160 10.84 -76.10 19.23
CA ALA A 160 12.16 -75.98 18.63
C ALA A 160 12.83 -77.34 18.41
N ASP A 161 13.38 -77.51 17.21
CA ASP A 161 14.33 -78.57 16.87
C ASP A 161 15.69 -77.93 16.65
N ALA A 162 16.74 -78.52 17.23
CA ALA A 162 18.08 -77.97 17.15
C ALA A 162 19.14 -79.05 16.94
N ARG A 163 20.20 -78.71 16.20
CA ARG A 163 21.39 -79.54 16.05
C ARG A 163 22.62 -78.68 16.31
N VAL A 164 23.43 -79.07 17.27
CA VAL A 164 24.70 -78.43 17.63
C VAL A 164 25.81 -79.44 17.43
N ASP A 165 26.86 -79.10 16.68
CA ASP A 165 28.04 -79.95 16.46
C ASP A 165 29.28 -79.15 16.85
N ASP A 166 30.13 -79.72 17.70
CA ASP A 166 31.35 -79.06 18.21
C ASP A 166 31.09 -77.66 18.80
N GLY A 167 29.98 -77.50 19.52
CA GLY A 167 29.56 -76.22 20.09
C GLY A 167 29.06 -75.19 19.07
N LYS A 168 29.02 -75.51 17.77
CA LYS A 168 28.40 -74.68 16.73
C LYS A 168 26.95 -75.11 16.48
N LEU A 169 26.02 -74.15 16.48
CA LEU A 169 24.62 -74.40 16.11
C LEU A 169 24.54 -74.63 14.59
N MET A 170 24.32 -75.86 14.17
CA MET A 170 24.27 -76.26 12.75
C MET A 170 22.88 -76.05 12.13
N ARG A 171 21.82 -76.32 12.89
CA ARG A 171 20.43 -76.09 12.47
C ARG A 171 19.56 -75.72 13.66
N LEU A 172 18.64 -74.77 13.47
CA LEU A 172 17.56 -74.47 14.42
C LEU A 172 16.28 -74.24 13.63
N ALA A 173 15.24 -75.04 13.90
CA ALA A 173 13.90 -74.79 13.42
C ALA A 173 13.02 -74.50 14.65
N ALA A 174 12.69 -73.23 14.87
CA ALA A 174 11.86 -72.80 15.99
C ALA A 174 10.53 -72.22 15.51
N ARG A 175 9.44 -72.51 16.21
CA ARG A 175 8.09 -72.05 15.92
C ARG A 175 7.38 -71.60 17.18
N LEU A 176 6.79 -70.41 17.11
CA LEU A 176 5.87 -69.84 18.07
C LEU A 176 4.47 -69.84 17.41
N PRO A 177 3.55 -70.75 17.78
CA PRO A 177 2.29 -70.93 17.04
C PRO A 177 1.34 -69.73 17.13
N ASN A 178 1.08 -69.24 18.35
CA ASN A 178 0.37 -68.01 18.66
C ASN A 178 0.56 -67.73 20.16
N GLY A 179 0.90 -66.52 20.55
CA GLY A 179 1.07 -66.14 21.95
C GLY A 179 0.90 -64.64 22.20
N ALA A 180 0.64 -64.30 23.45
CA ALA A 180 0.73 -62.93 23.95
C ALA A 180 1.93 -62.84 24.89
N LEU A 181 2.80 -61.86 24.63
CA LEU A 181 4.07 -61.66 25.31
C LEU A 181 4.13 -60.27 25.90
N LYS A 182 4.52 -60.17 27.17
CA LYS A 182 4.94 -58.91 27.78
C LYS A 182 6.14 -59.12 28.70
N SER A 183 7.17 -58.29 28.50
CA SER A 183 8.34 -58.23 29.37
C SER A 183 8.94 -56.82 29.30
N GLY A 184 8.81 -56.05 30.39
CA GLY A 184 9.23 -54.64 30.41
C GLY A 184 8.47 -53.80 29.37
N ASP A 185 9.19 -53.04 28.54
CA ASP A 185 8.62 -52.17 27.50
C ASP A 185 8.28 -52.89 26.18
N VAL A 186 8.48 -54.21 26.13
CA VAL A 186 8.18 -55.05 24.97
C VAL A 186 6.87 -55.79 25.20
N GLU A 187 5.90 -55.55 24.33
CA GLU A 187 4.57 -56.12 24.35
C GLU A 187 4.18 -56.59 22.95
N ALA A 188 3.58 -57.78 22.84
CA ALA A 188 3.00 -58.28 21.61
C ALA A 188 1.78 -59.16 21.92
N SER A 189 0.75 -59.08 21.08
CA SER A 189 -0.44 -59.94 21.15
C SER A 189 -0.71 -60.56 19.78
N GLY A 190 -1.21 -61.79 19.76
CA GLY A 190 -1.40 -62.53 18.52
C GLY A 190 -0.07 -62.83 17.82
N LEU A 191 1.02 -62.93 18.58
CA LEU A 191 2.36 -63.12 18.05
C LEU A 191 2.53 -64.57 17.59
N ALA A 192 2.77 -64.76 16.30
CA ALA A 192 3.21 -66.03 15.74
C ALA A 192 4.54 -65.82 15.02
N ALA A 193 5.45 -66.79 15.12
CA ALA A 193 6.76 -66.70 14.48
C ALA A 193 7.29 -68.07 14.06
N ALA A 194 8.05 -68.11 12.98
CA ALA A 194 8.82 -69.27 12.54
C ALA A 194 10.23 -68.81 12.17
N LEU A 195 11.23 -69.46 12.74
CA LEU A 195 12.65 -69.21 12.55
C LEU A 195 13.32 -70.49 12.03
N ASP A 196 13.93 -70.43 10.86
CA ASP A 196 14.86 -71.45 10.35
C ASP A 196 16.26 -70.84 10.32
N LEU A 197 17.22 -71.49 10.99
CA LEU A 197 18.64 -71.19 10.93
C LEU A 197 19.35 -72.42 10.37
N THR A 198 20.19 -72.21 9.37
CA THR A 198 21.08 -73.25 8.83
C THR A 198 22.50 -72.71 8.72
N THR A 199 23.43 -73.35 9.41
CA THR A 199 24.85 -72.95 9.42
C THR A 199 25.63 -73.85 8.48
N THR A 200 26.35 -73.24 7.52
CA THR A 200 27.24 -73.92 6.58
C THR A 200 28.63 -73.27 6.65
N GLY A 201 29.63 -74.02 7.13
CA GLY A 201 30.95 -73.46 7.43
C GLY A 201 30.85 -72.39 8.53
N ASP A 202 31.21 -71.15 8.20
CA ASP A 202 31.15 -69.99 9.10
C ASP A 202 30.02 -69.00 8.71
N ARG A 203 29.04 -69.47 7.93
CA ARG A 203 27.87 -68.69 7.48
C ARG A 203 26.59 -69.23 8.08
N VAL A 204 25.68 -68.33 8.46
CA VAL A 204 24.36 -68.65 9.00
C VAL A 204 23.30 -68.07 8.07
N ALA A 205 22.62 -68.94 7.36
CA ALA A 205 21.40 -68.59 6.66
C ALA A 205 20.26 -68.50 7.68
N VAL A 206 19.56 -67.36 7.69
CA VAL A 206 18.44 -67.05 8.60
C VAL A 206 17.19 -66.80 7.79
N GLN A 207 16.08 -67.42 8.18
CA GLN A 207 14.75 -67.05 7.71
C GLN A 207 13.80 -66.94 8.89
N LEU A 208 13.28 -65.73 9.12
CA LEU A 208 12.31 -65.41 10.15
C LEU A 208 11.03 -64.91 9.49
N ASN A 209 9.91 -65.56 9.77
CA ASN A 209 8.57 -65.08 9.45
C ASN A 209 7.84 -64.83 10.76
N ALA A 210 7.38 -63.60 10.99
CA ALA A 210 6.66 -63.23 12.20
C ALA A 210 5.40 -62.42 11.88
N THR A 211 4.32 -62.68 12.59
CA THR A 211 3.07 -61.91 12.51
C THR A 211 2.61 -61.51 13.90
N ALA A 212 2.03 -60.33 14.04
CA ALA A 212 1.45 -59.87 15.30
C ALA A 212 0.21 -59.00 15.07
N ASP A 213 -0.87 -59.28 15.81
CA ASP A 213 -2.08 -58.44 15.80
C ASP A 213 -1.78 -57.04 16.34
N ARG A 214 -0.92 -56.97 17.37
CA ARG A 214 -0.38 -55.73 17.93
C ARG A 214 1.00 -55.99 18.50
N PHE A 215 1.90 -55.03 18.33
CA PHE A 215 3.17 -55.01 19.02
C PHE A 215 3.50 -53.59 19.50
N ARG A 216 4.28 -53.50 20.57
CA ARG A 216 4.84 -52.27 21.11
C ARG A 216 6.22 -52.58 21.68
N THR A 217 7.19 -51.78 21.27
CA THR A 217 8.57 -51.79 21.73
C THR A 217 9.00 -50.33 21.95
N PRO A 218 10.13 -50.07 22.63
CA PRO A 218 10.65 -48.70 22.76
C PRO A 218 10.87 -48.00 21.41
N ALA A 219 11.20 -48.75 20.36
CA ALA A 219 11.55 -48.20 19.04
C ALA A 219 10.36 -48.16 18.06
N ALA A 220 9.39 -49.05 18.21
CA ALA A 220 8.31 -49.24 17.24
C ALA A 220 7.05 -49.85 17.84
N GLN A 221 5.91 -49.49 17.29
CA GLN A 221 4.59 -50.05 17.60
C GLN A 221 3.80 -50.31 16.32
N GLY A 222 2.87 -51.25 16.35
CA GLY A 222 2.03 -51.50 15.18
C GLY A 222 0.86 -52.45 15.44
N GLN A 223 0.05 -52.60 14.41
CA GLN A 223 -1.14 -53.45 14.36
C GLN A 223 -1.20 -54.18 13.02
N GLY A 224 -1.66 -55.44 13.05
CA GLY A 224 -1.78 -56.29 11.86
C GLY A 224 -0.46 -56.42 11.11
N ALA A 225 0.65 -56.60 11.83
CA ALA A 225 2.00 -56.56 11.27
C ALA A 225 2.46 -57.96 10.83
N ALA A 226 3.13 -58.03 9.67
CA ALA A 226 3.81 -59.21 9.19
C ALA A 226 5.24 -58.84 8.74
N LEU A 227 6.22 -59.59 9.23
CA LEU A 227 7.64 -59.42 8.97
C LEU A 227 8.21 -60.70 8.37
N THR A 228 8.83 -60.59 7.21
CA THR A 228 9.74 -61.60 6.66
C THR A 228 11.15 -61.04 6.67
N LEU A 229 12.07 -61.74 7.30
CA LEU A 229 13.49 -61.40 7.35
C LEU A 229 14.29 -62.60 6.87
N THR A 230 15.08 -62.41 5.81
CA THR A 230 16.04 -63.40 5.32
C THR A 230 17.43 -62.84 5.42
N GLY A 231 18.39 -63.65 5.84
CA GLY A 231 19.75 -63.18 6.06
C GLY A 231 20.81 -64.22 5.79
N ASP A 232 22.00 -63.76 5.42
CA ASP A 232 23.24 -64.53 5.41
C ASP A 232 24.27 -63.79 6.26
N LEU A 233 24.50 -64.32 7.46
CA LEU A 233 25.25 -63.67 8.54
C LEU A 233 26.52 -64.48 8.87
N PRO A 234 27.59 -63.83 9.38
CA PRO A 234 28.73 -64.57 9.91
C PRO A 234 28.32 -65.34 11.17
N TYR A 235 28.79 -66.59 11.32
CA TYR A 235 28.62 -67.33 12.57
C TYR A 235 29.47 -66.66 13.66
N PRO A 236 28.91 -66.31 14.83
CA PRO A 236 29.67 -65.64 15.89
C PRO A 236 30.74 -66.58 16.45
N ASP A 237 31.99 -66.12 16.47
CA ASP A 237 33.07 -66.78 17.17
C ASP A 237 32.93 -66.53 18.67
N LEU A 238 32.29 -67.51 19.33
CA LEU A 238 32.10 -67.52 20.77
C LEU A 238 33.44 -67.53 21.54
N LYS A 239 34.54 -68.00 20.93
CA LYS A 239 35.86 -68.10 21.58
C LYS A 239 36.52 -66.74 21.72
N THR A 240 36.55 -65.99 20.62
CA THR A 240 37.17 -64.66 20.58
C THR A 240 36.19 -63.53 20.88
N ARG A 241 34.91 -63.86 21.09
CA ARG A 241 33.79 -62.91 21.22
C ARG A 241 33.80 -61.94 20.04
N ARG A 242 33.74 -62.47 18.82
CA ARG A 242 33.68 -61.69 17.58
C ARG A 242 32.61 -62.20 16.64
N GLY A 243 31.85 -61.30 16.05
CA GLY A 243 30.87 -61.57 14.99
C GLY A 243 31.33 -61.07 13.63
N ASP A 244 32.64 -61.13 13.37
CA ASP A 244 33.25 -60.48 12.21
C ASP A 244 32.87 -61.18 10.89
N GLY A 245 32.43 -60.40 9.90
CA GLY A 245 32.21 -60.90 8.54
C GLY A 245 31.10 -60.19 7.78
N ARG A 246 30.90 -60.58 6.52
CA ARG A 246 29.87 -59.99 5.65
C ARG A 246 28.46 -60.32 6.16
N ALA A 247 27.55 -59.35 6.24
CA ALA A 247 26.15 -59.56 6.57
C ALA A 247 25.28 -59.07 5.43
N VAL A 248 24.42 -59.95 4.91
CA VAL A 248 23.38 -59.59 3.94
C VAL A 248 22.03 -59.85 4.62
N LEU A 249 21.16 -58.84 4.61
CA LEU A 249 19.83 -58.91 5.23
C LEU A 249 18.80 -58.34 4.27
N ASP A 250 17.73 -59.09 4.02
CA ASP A 250 16.55 -58.65 3.30
C ASP A 250 15.36 -58.70 4.26
N ALA A 251 14.64 -57.59 4.38
CA ALA A 251 13.50 -57.43 5.26
C ALA A 251 12.29 -56.93 4.46
N HIS A 252 11.15 -57.56 4.68
CA HIS A 252 9.84 -57.14 4.17
C HIS A 252 8.87 -57.05 5.35
N LEU A 253 8.40 -55.85 5.64
CA LEU A 253 7.50 -55.56 6.74
C LEU A 253 6.24 -54.90 6.19
N THR A 254 5.09 -55.51 6.43
CA THR A 254 3.77 -54.93 6.14
C THR A 254 2.99 -54.71 7.43
N GLY A 255 2.14 -53.69 7.48
CA GLY A 255 1.22 -53.53 8.61
C GLY A 255 0.06 -52.58 8.33
N ASP A 256 -1.09 -52.88 8.94
CA ASP A 256 -2.26 -52.00 8.90
C ASP A 256 -1.97 -50.65 9.54
N VAL A 257 -1.23 -50.69 10.66
CA VAL A 257 -0.65 -49.51 11.31
C VAL A 257 0.77 -49.87 11.73
N LEU A 258 1.77 -49.09 11.30
CA LEU A 258 3.15 -49.18 11.77
C LEU A 258 3.57 -47.80 12.26
N GLY A 259 4.27 -47.68 13.37
CA GLY A 259 4.63 -46.37 13.89
C GLY A 259 5.84 -46.37 14.80
N ALA A 260 6.48 -45.21 14.87
CA ALA A 260 7.42 -44.83 15.91
C ALA A 260 6.67 -44.01 16.98
N PRO A 261 7.31 -43.62 18.09
CA PRO A 261 6.68 -42.77 19.11
C PRO A 261 6.10 -41.45 18.55
N SER A 262 6.72 -40.87 17.52
CA SER A 262 6.38 -39.56 16.95
C SER A 262 5.43 -39.60 15.74
N ALA A 263 5.25 -40.75 15.09
CA ALA A 263 4.45 -40.86 13.86
C ALA A 263 3.91 -42.28 13.64
N ARG A 264 2.74 -42.39 13.00
CA ARG A 264 2.07 -43.64 12.64
C ARG A 264 1.71 -43.64 11.16
N ALA A 265 2.09 -44.68 10.44
CA ALA A 265 1.75 -44.94 9.06
C ALA A 265 0.64 -46.00 8.98
N ARG A 266 -0.35 -45.79 8.09
CA ARG A 266 -1.46 -46.73 7.83
C ARG A 266 -1.30 -47.43 6.49
N GLY A 267 -1.56 -48.73 6.45
CA GLY A 267 -1.33 -49.59 5.29
C GLY A 267 0.09 -49.42 4.77
N ALA A 268 1.06 -49.66 5.65
CA ALA A 268 2.45 -49.41 5.41
C ALA A 268 3.16 -50.69 4.94
N GLU A 269 4.03 -50.55 3.95
CA GLU A 269 4.90 -51.60 3.43
C GLU A 269 6.32 -51.07 3.33
N LEU A 270 7.25 -51.75 4.01
CA LEU A 270 8.67 -51.46 4.03
C LEU A 270 9.43 -52.66 3.48
N THR A 271 10.19 -52.44 2.41
CA THR A 271 11.20 -53.38 1.91
C THR A 271 12.58 -52.78 2.14
N ALA A 272 13.49 -53.51 2.77
CA ALA A 272 14.85 -53.08 3.01
C ALA A 272 15.84 -54.19 2.69
N ARG A 273 16.95 -53.85 2.06
CA ARG A 273 18.09 -54.74 1.82
C ARG A 273 19.34 -54.08 2.36
N PHE A 274 20.12 -54.80 3.15
CA PHE A 274 21.42 -54.37 3.66
C PHE A 274 22.49 -55.35 3.19
N ASP A 275 23.64 -54.84 2.77
CA ASP A 275 24.83 -55.61 2.41
C ASP A 275 26.06 -54.89 2.95
N GLY A 276 26.74 -55.51 3.91
CA GLY A 276 27.86 -54.88 4.61
C GLY A 276 28.70 -55.84 5.40
N VAL A 277 29.48 -55.30 6.33
CA VAL A 277 30.35 -56.03 7.24
C VAL A 277 29.95 -55.70 8.68
N VAL A 278 29.84 -56.73 9.49
CA VAL A 278 29.71 -56.63 10.95
C VAL A 278 31.08 -56.97 11.55
N SER A 279 31.44 -56.29 12.64
CA SER A 279 32.64 -56.57 13.43
C SER A 279 32.39 -56.32 14.92
N GLY A 280 33.20 -56.94 15.78
CA GLY A 280 33.08 -56.81 17.24
C GLY A 280 32.07 -57.78 17.87
N TRP A 281 31.69 -57.53 19.12
CA TRP A 281 30.76 -58.37 19.89
C TRP A 281 29.43 -57.64 20.15
N ILE A 282 28.41 -58.31 20.70
CA ILE A 282 27.07 -57.73 20.85
C ILE A 282 27.04 -56.43 21.70
N GLU A 283 28.00 -56.25 22.61
CA GLU A 283 28.18 -55.04 23.41
C GLU A 283 29.03 -53.97 22.71
N THR A 284 29.89 -54.34 21.73
CA THR A 284 30.87 -53.44 21.08
C THR A 284 30.89 -53.53 19.54
N PHE A 285 29.72 -53.80 18.92
CA PHE A 285 29.67 -54.10 17.49
C PHE A 285 29.80 -52.85 16.61
N ARG A 286 30.33 -53.05 15.40
CA ARG A 286 30.26 -52.09 14.30
C ARG A 286 29.68 -52.76 13.07
N LEU A 287 28.80 -52.06 12.37
CA LEU A 287 28.16 -52.45 11.13
C LEU A 287 28.40 -51.34 10.12
N ASP A 288 28.98 -51.68 8.97
CA ASP A 288 29.31 -50.76 7.88
C ASP A 288 28.88 -51.39 6.55
N GLY A 289 28.10 -50.70 5.74
CA GLY A 289 27.63 -51.26 4.46
C GLY A 289 26.71 -50.35 3.67
N ALA A 290 26.13 -50.91 2.62
CA ALA A 290 25.12 -50.26 1.79
C ALA A 290 23.73 -50.79 2.10
N ALA A 291 22.72 -49.92 2.09
CA ALA A 291 21.33 -50.29 2.23
C ALA A 291 20.44 -49.67 1.13
N ASP A 292 19.47 -50.44 0.66
CA ASP A 292 18.35 -49.96 -0.13
C ASP A 292 17.09 -50.11 0.70
N ALA A 293 16.26 -49.08 0.76
CA ALA A 293 15.00 -49.11 1.47
C ALA A 293 13.89 -48.43 0.67
N ARG A 294 12.69 -49.02 0.69
CA ARG A 294 11.48 -48.44 0.12
C ARG A 294 10.35 -48.60 1.12
N LEU A 295 9.71 -47.48 1.45
CA LEU A 295 8.53 -47.40 2.29
C LEU A 295 7.37 -46.87 1.44
N THR A 296 6.23 -47.54 1.48
CA THR A 296 4.96 -46.99 0.99
C THR A 296 3.92 -47.01 2.10
N ALA A 297 3.06 -46.00 2.14
CA ALA A 297 1.99 -45.90 3.13
C ALA A 297 0.79 -45.17 2.55
N ARG A 298 -0.43 -45.63 2.87
CA ARG A 298 -1.66 -44.93 2.45
C ARG A 298 -1.83 -43.60 3.17
N ALA A 299 -1.41 -43.52 4.43
CA ALA A 299 -1.41 -42.29 5.21
C ALA A 299 -0.31 -42.33 6.27
N VAL A 300 0.20 -41.16 6.67
CA VAL A 300 1.11 -40.97 7.80
C VAL A 300 0.55 -39.87 8.69
N GLU A 301 0.40 -40.13 9.98
CA GLU A 301 -0.18 -39.24 10.99
C GLU A 301 0.85 -39.04 12.12
N GLY A 302 1.16 -37.79 12.45
CA GLY A 302 1.98 -37.37 13.60
C GLY A 302 1.22 -36.38 14.47
N ALA A 303 1.91 -35.75 15.44
CA ALA A 303 1.30 -34.77 16.35
C ALA A 303 0.63 -33.61 15.58
N ASP A 304 1.37 -32.99 14.65
CA ASP A 304 0.88 -31.88 13.82
C ASP A 304 0.87 -32.19 12.32
N LEU A 305 1.31 -33.38 11.92
CA LEU A 305 1.45 -33.78 10.51
C LEU A 305 0.38 -34.78 10.12
N ALA A 306 -0.25 -34.59 8.95
CA ALA A 306 -0.92 -35.69 8.28
C ALA A 306 -0.59 -35.68 6.78
N ALA A 307 -0.14 -36.81 6.26
CA ALA A 307 0.21 -37.01 4.87
C ALA A 307 -0.53 -38.20 4.27
N GLY A 308 -0.86 -38.13 2.98
CA GLY A 308 -1.59 -39.15 2.23
C GLY A 308 -0.77 -39.67 1.05
N ALA A 309 -0.89 -40.97 0.76
CA ALA A 309 -0.19 -41.69 -0.29
C ALA A 309 1.32 -41.38 -0.31
N VAL A 310 2.00 -41.76 0.78
CA VAL A 310 3.43 -41.51 0.97
C VAL A 310 4.24 -42.65 0.35
N SER A 311 5.26 -42.32 -0.43
CA SER A 311 6.27 -43.26 -0.92
C SER A 311 7.65 -42.67 -0.71
N ALA A 312 8.49 -43.32 0.08
CA ALA A 312 9.88 -42.93 0.31
C ALA A 312 10.82 -44.03 -0.20
N SER A 313 11.92 -43.66 -0.82
CA SER A 313 12.98 -44.58 -1.21
C SER A 313 14.35 -43.97 -0.96
N ALA A 314 15.22 -44.77 -0.33
CA ALA A 314 16.63 -44.53 -0.16
C ALA A 314 17.38 -45.62 -0.94
N ARG A 315 18.32 -45.23 -1.79
CA ARG A 315 19.11 -46.19 -2.58
C ARG A 315 20.59 -45.99 -2.30
N GLN A 316 21.34 -47.09 -2.26
CA GLN A 316 22.77 -47.08 -1.98
C GLN A 316 23.13 -46.26 -0.72
N ALA A 317 22.30 -46.32 0.31
CA ALA A 317 22.51 -45.63 1.57
C ALA A 317 23.76 -46.20 2.26
N GLN A 318 24.76 -45.37 2.54
CA GLN A 318 25.91 -45.79 3.33
C GLN A 318 25.50 -45.79 4.79
N VAL A 319 25.42 -46.97 5.40
CA VAL A 319 24.96 -47.17 6.78
C VAL A 319 26.16 -47.53 7.64
N LYS A 320 26.36 -46.76 8.71
CA LYS A 320 27.32 -47.04 9.78
C LYS A 320 26.59 -47.08 11.09
N ILE A 321 26.64 -48.21 11.78
CA ILE A 321 26.08 -48.36 13.13
C ILE A 321 27.20 -48.88 14.02
N SER A 322 27.42 -48.24 15.16
CA SER A 322 28.40 -48.70 16.14
C SER A 322 27.82 -48.61 17.53
N ARG A 323 28.02 -49.65 18.32
CA ARG A 323 27.75 -49.64 19.75
C ARG A 323 29.07 -49.77 20.46
N ASP A 324 29.40 -48.82 21.31
CA ASP A 324 30.45 -48.94 22.34
C ASP A 324 29.72 -48.71 23.68
N ASP A 325 29.96 -47.59 24.38
CA ASP A 325 29.17 -47.19 25.57
C ASP A 325 27.77 -46.64 25.23
N ALA A 326 27.55 -46.25 23.97
CA ALA A 326 26.33 -45.65 23.43
C ALA A 326 26.07 -46.18 22.01
N LEU A 327 24.81 -46.16 21.57
CA LEU A 327 24.46 -46.54 20.19
C LEU A 327 24.61 -45.32 19.28
N ARG A 328 25.54 -45.38 18.33
CA ARG A 328 25.72 -44.35 17.30
C ARG A 328 25.35 -44.93 15.94
N TRP A 329 24.70 -44.12 15.13
CA TRP A 329 24.38 -44.49 13.76
C TRP A 329 24.50 -43.29 12.83
N SER A 330 24.85 -43.54 11.58
CA SER A 330 24.90 -42.56 10.51
C SER A 330 24.48 -43.23 9.20
N VAL A 331 23.63 -42.55 8.43
CA VAL A 331 23.13 -42.98 7.14
C VAL A 331 23.30 -41.82 6.16
N GLN A 332 24.15 -42.01 5.15
CA GLN A 332 24.28 -41.05 4.05
C GLN A 332 23.59 -41.60 2.81
N THR A 333 22.58 -40.90 2.28
CA THR A 333 21.79 -41.45 1.18
C THR A 333 21.16 -40.39 0.27
N PRO A 334 21.05 -40.66 -1.05
CA PRO A 334 20.06 -40.00 -1.86
C PRO A 334 18.66 -40.45 -1.46
N LEU A 335 17.82 -39.49 -1.08
CA LEU A 335 16.44 -39.72 -0.65
C LEU A 335 15.48 -39.21 -1.71
N SER A 336 14.45 -40.00 -2.04
CA SER A 336 13.28 -39.53 -2.79
C SER A 336 12.03 -39.86 -1.99
N LEU A 337 11.21 -38.85 -1.71
CA LEU A 337 9.94 -38.98 -1.01
C LEU A 337 8.84 -38.28 -1.80
N THR A 338 7.72 -38.95 -2.00
CA THR A 338 6.52 -38.37 -2.59
C THR A 338 5.35 -38.48 -1.62
N ALA A 339 4.47 -37.47 -1.64
CA ALA A 339 3.21 -37.46 -0.91
C ALA A 339 2.14 -36.76 -1.76
N ALA A 340 0.98 -37.39 -1.97
CA ALA A 340 -0.12 -36.79 -2.73
C ALA A 340 -0.73 -35.58 -2.01
N SER A 341 -0.73 -35.62 -0.67
CA SER A 341 -1.14 -34.49 0.16
C SER A 341 -0.39 -34.50 1.47
N ALA A 342 -0.07 -33.32 2.01
CA ALA A 342 0.44 -33.15 3.37
C ALA A 342 -0.22 -31.92 4.01
N ARG A 343 -0.58 -32.02 5.29
CA ARG A 343 -1.06 -30.90 6.10
C ARG A 343 -0.26 -30.80 7.39
N SER A 344 0.08 -29.57 7.78
CA SER A 344 0.66 -29.25 9.07
C SER A 344 0.21 -27.87 9.52
N GLY A 345 -0.57 -27.79 10.61
CA GLY A 345 -1.22 -26.55 11.03
C GLY A 345 -2.09 -25.93 9.91
N GLN A 346 -1.82 -24.66 9.56
CA GLN A 346 -2.46 -23.98 8.43
C GLN A 346 -1.82 -24.27 7.07
N THR A 347 -0.70 -24.99 7.05
CA THR A 347 0.02 -25.33 5.83
C THR A 347 -0.59 -26.56 5.18
N GLN A 348 -0.90 -26.45 3.89
CA GLN A 348 -1.39 -27.56 3.08
C GLN A 348 -0.55 -27.68 1.81
N VAL A 349 -0.16 -28.90 1.45
CA VAL A 349 0.65 -29.17 0.26
C VAL A 349 0.00 -30.31 -0.53
N GLN A 350 -0.05 -30.18 -1.84
CA GLN A 350 -0.53 -31.22 -2.76
C GLN A 350 0.58 -31.61 -3.74
N ASN A 351 0.69 -32.91 -4.01
CA ASN A 351 1.69 -33.52 -4.87
C ASN A 351 3.12 -33.07 -4.54
N LEU A 352 3.52 -33.29 -3.29
CA LEU A 352 4.86 -32.98 -2.81
C LEU A 352 5.85 -34.06 -3.25
N THR A 353 6.94 -33.66 -3.86
CA THR A 353 8.12 -34.49 -4.12
C THR A 353 9.33 -33.86 -3.46
N LEU A 354 9.93 -34.56 -2.51
CA LEU A 354 11.19 -34.22 -1.87
C LEU A 354 12.30 -35.09 -2.44
N THR A 355 13.40 -34.48 -2.87
CA THR A 355 14.58 -35.18 -3.35
C THR A 355 15.84 -34.62 -2.73
N SER A 356 16.71 -35.49 -2.23
CA SER A 356 18.06 -35.13 -1.77
C SER A 356 19.09 -35.99 -2.49
N GLY A 357 20.21 -35.39 -2.87
CA GLY A 357 21.35 -36.09 -3.47
C GLY A 357 22.40 -36.58 -2.47
N GLY A 358 22.27 -36.23 -1.19
CA GLY A 358 23.32 -36.48 -0.19
C GLY A 358 22.89 -36.13 1.22
N LEU A 359 21.70 -36.55 1.62
CA LEU A 359 21.20 -36.36 2.98
C LEU A 359 22.01 -37.23 3.93
N THR A 360 22.51 -36.63 5.00
CA THR A 360 23.18 -37.33 6.10
C THR A 360 22.24 -37.33 7.29
N LEU A 361 21.82 -38.52 7.71
CA LEU A 361 21.07 -38.76 8.93
C LEU A 361 22.01 -39.36 9.96
N GLY A 362 21.95 -38.91 11.20
CA GLY A 362 22.79 -39.40 12.26
C GLY A 362 22.06 -39.46 13.59
N GLY A 363 22.63 -40.18 14.54
CA GLY A 363 22.13 -40.16 15.89
C GLY A 363 23.05 -40.81 16.90
N LYS A 364 22.86 -40.42 18.15
CA LYS A 364 23.51 -40.99 19.33
C LYS A 364 22.45 -41.19 20.40
N ASP A 365 22.19 -42.45 20.74
CA ASP A 365 21.11 -42.85 21.63
C ASP A 365 19.75 -42.29 21.17
N ALA A 366 19.16 -41.33 21.90
CA ALA A 366 17.92 -40.66 21.53
C ALA A 366 18.14 -39.38 20.69
N ALA A 367 19.38 -38.88 20.60
CA ALA A 367 19.70 -37.71 19.81
C ALA A 367 19.69 -38.04 18.31
N PHE A 368 19.19 -37.12 17.50
CA PHE A 368 19.04 -37.25 16.05
C PHE A 368 19.53 -36.01 15.33
N GLU A 369 20.21 -36.18 14.21
CA GLU A 369 20.62 -35.10 13.31
C GLU A 369 20.27 -35.45 11.86
N ALA A 370 19.91 -34.43 11.06
CA ALA A 370 19.70 -34.56 9.62
C ALA A 370 20.24 -33.33 8.89
N THR A 371 21.25 -33.52 8.04
CA THR A 371 21.90 -32.43 7.32
C THR A 371 22.02 -32.72 5.83
N GLY A 372 21.87 -31.69 4.99
CA GLY A 372 22.20 -31.73 3.57
C GLY A 372 21.17 -31.07 2.64
N PRO A 373 21.41 -31.12 1.32
CA PRO A 373 20.59 -30.45 0.34
C PRO A 373 19.24 -31.16 0.14
N LEU A 374 18.18 -30.40 -0.01
CA LEU A 374 16.81 -30.86 -0.21
C LEU A 374 16.12 -30.00 -1.27
N THR A 375 15.71 -30.64 -2.37
CA THR A 375 14.79 -30.03 -3.32
C THR A 375 13.38 -30.48 -3.01
N ALA A 376 12.45 -29.53 -2.86
CA ALA A 376 11.02 -29.77 -2.78
C ALA A 376 10.33 -29.25 -4.04
N VAL A 377 9.51 -30.09 -4.68
CA VAL A 377 8.63 -29.70 -5.80
C VAL A 377 7.19 -29.98 -5.38
N PHE A 378 6.28 -29.05 -5.64
CA PHE A 378 4.87 -29.19 -5.28
C PHE A 378 3.95 -28.57 -6.33
N ASP A 379 2.77 -29.17 -6.52
CA ASP A 379 1.76 -28.61 -7.42
C ASP A 379 0.99 -27.48 -6.77
N ARG A 380 0.73 -27.60 -5.46
CA ARG A 380 0.06 -26.58 -4.66
C ARG A 380 0.62 -26.54 -3.25
N PHE A 381 0.89 -25.35 -2.76
CA PHE A 381 1.20 -25.02 -1.38
C PHE A 381 0.21 -23.94 -0.92
N GLY A 382 -0.38 -24.10 0.24
CA GLY A 382 -1.32 -23.16 0.83
C GLY A 382 -0.92 -22.80 2.26
N PHE A 383 -1.01 -21.53 2.61
CA PHE A 383 -0.82 -21.00 3.97
C PHE A 383 -1.79 -19.82 4.18
N GLY A 384 -2.81 -20.00 5.02
CA GLY A 384 -3.90 -19.02 5.10
C GLY A 384 -4.56 -18.80 3.73
N ASP A 385 -4.69 -17.53 3.31
CA ASP A 385 -5.21 -17.16 1.99
C ASP A 385 -4.16 -17.21 0.85
N LEU A 386 -2.88 -17.37 1.19
CA LEU A 386 -1.82 -17.50 0.20
C LEU A 386 -1.84 -18.91 -0.41
N ALA A 387 -1.92 -18.99 -1.73
CA ALA A 387 -1.78 -20.22 -2.49
C ALA A 387 -0.68 -20.07 -3.54
N LEU A 388 0.35 -20.91 -3.46
CA LEU A 388 1.41 -21.04 -4.47
C LEU A 388 1.18 -22.33 -5.26
N LYS A 389 1.43 -22.30 -6.56
CA LYS A 389 1.27 -23.42 -7.48
C LYS A 389 2.50 -23.60 -8.34
N ARG A 390 2.75 -24.84 -8.74
CA ARG A 390 3.92 -25.24 -9.56
C ARG A 390 5.21 -24.70 -8.94
N GLY A 391 5.42 -25.01 -7.68
CA GLY A 391 6.52 -24.49 -6.87
C GLY A 391 7.70 -25.42 -6.76
N ARG A 392 8.87 -24.82 -6.59
CA ARG A 392 10.14 -25.49 -6.32
C ARG A 392 10.88 -24.74 -5.22
N ALA A 393 11.29 -25.44 -4.17
CA ALA A 393 12.22 -24.96 -3.17
C ALA A 393 13.52 -25.77 -3.25
N ASP A 394 14.66 -25.10 -3.22
CA ASP A 394 15.98 -25.71 -3.12
C ASP A 394 16.57 -25.23 -1.80
N LEU A 395 16.67 -26.13 -0.83
CA LEU A 395 17.01 -25.84 0.57
C LEU A 395 18.23 -26.64 0.99
N ASP A 396 19.01 -26.09 1.89
CA ASP A 396 20.02 -26.78 2.69
C ASP A 396 19.43 -26.91 4.10
N LEU A 397 19.25 -28.15 4.55
CA LEU A 397 18.58 -28.49 5.78
C LEU A 397 19.62 -28.85 6.85
N ASP A 398 19.41 -28.36 8.06
CA ASP A 398 20.11 -28.79 9.28
C ASP A 398 19.07 -28.98 10.39
N VAL A 399 18.90 -30.22 10.83
CA VAL A 399 17.99 -30.59 11.93
C VAL A 399 18.81 -31.23 13.02
N VAL A 400 18.66 -30.76 14.25
CA VAL A 400 19.28 -31.36 15.43
C VAL A 400 18.22 -31.53 16.49
N SER A 401 18.15 -32.72 17.08
CA SER A 401 17.22 -33.07 18.14
C SER A 401 17.97 -33.79 19.26
N ASP A 402 18.30 -33.07 20.33
CA ASP A 402 18.87 -33.59 21.58
C ASP A 402 18.00 -33.11 22.76
N GLY A 403 16.77 -33.59 22.79
CA GLY A 403 15.70 -33.14 23.70
C GLY A 403 14.75 -32.11 23.08
N ALA A 404 15.27 -31.00 22.57
CA ALA A 404 14.51 -30.02 21.78
C ALA A 404 14.87 -30.15 20.29
N VAL A 405 13.89 -30.05 19.40
CA VAL A 405 14.10 -30.09 17.95
C VAL A 405 14.45 -28.67 17.47
N HIS A 406 15.62 -28.53 16.85
CA HIS A 406 16.03 -27.35 16.11
C HIS A 406 16.04 -27.67 14.62
N ILE A 407 15.49 -26.78 13.80
CA ILE A 407 15.43 -26.91 12.36
C ILE A 407 15.91 -25.59 11.77
N ASP A 408 16.99 -25.65 11.01
CA ASP A 408 17.45 -24.60 10.11
C ASP A 408 17.26 -25.05 8.66
N ALA A 409 16.69 -24.18 7.84
CA ALA A 409 16.54 -24.39 6.42
C ALA A 409 16.90 -23.09 5.68
N GLN A 410 17.87 -23.16 4.78
CA GLN A 410 18.31 -22.00 4.00
C GLN A 410 18.34 -22.32 2.51
N GLY A 411 17.87 -21.41 1.66
CA GLY A 411 17.88 -21.69 0.23
C GLY A 411 17.00 -20.75 -0.59
N ALA A 412 16.42 -21.24 -1.67
CA ALA A 412 15.57 -20.48 -2.58
C ALA A 412 14.20 -21.13 -2.76
N LEU A 413 13.18 -20.32 -3.00
CA LEU A 413 11.82 -20.75 -3.32
C LEU A 413 11.32 -20.00 -4.56
N ARG A 414 10.73 -20.74 -5.51
CA ARG A 414 10.06 -20.17 -6.69
C ARG A 414 8.71 -20.82 -6.88
N ALA A 415 7.72 -20.05 -7.34
CA ALA A 415 6.43 -20.55 -7.77
C ALA A 415 6.00 -19.84 -9.05
N ALA A 416 5.51 -20.60 -10.03
CA ALA A 416 5.11 -20.02 -11.32
C ALA A 416 3.77 -19.28 -11.22
N ASP A 417 2.85 -19.75 -10.37
CA ASP A 417 1.60 -19.05 -10.08
C ASP A 417 1.37 -18.96 -8.58
N GLY A 418 0.95 -17.78 -8.14
CA GLY A 418 0.61 -17.45 -6.78
C GLY A 418 -0.70 -16.67 -6.79
N ALA A 419 -1.49 -16.86 -5.74
CA ALA A 419 -2.69 -16.12 -5.48
C ALA A 419 -2.73 -15.77 -3.99
N TRP A 420 -2.98 -14.50 -3.70
CA TRP A 420 -3.20 -13.99 -2.36
C TRP A 420 -4.33 -12.95 -2.41
N PRO A 421 -5.60 -13.39 -2.48
CA PRO A 421 -6.74 -12.54 -2.79
C PRO A 421 -7.17 -11.69 -1.58
N LEU A 422 -6.28 -10.82 -1.09
CA LEU A 422 -6.46 -9.99 0.11
C LEU A 422 -7.73 -9.13 0.05
N PHE A 423 -8.10 -8.66 -1.14
CA PHE A 423 -9.31 -7.85 -1.37
C PHE A 423 -10.46 -8.66 -2.00
N GLY A 424 -10.37 -9.99 -1.97
CA GLY A 424 -11.28 -10.90 -2.65
C GLY A 424 -11.04 -11.02 -4.17
N PRO A 425 -11.85 -11.84 -4.86
CA PRO A 425 -11.74 -12.01 -6.30
C PRO A 425 -12.20 -10.75 -7.06
N ALA A 426 -11.64 -10.52 -8.25
CA ALA A 426 -12.10 -9.48 -9.15
C ALA A 426 -13.53 -9.75 -9.62
N ALA A 427 -14.41 -8.76 -9.47
CA ALA A 427 -15.80 -8.80 -9.86
C ALA A 427 -16.03 -7.98 -11.14
N ARG A 428 -17.20 -8.14 -11.78
CA ARG A 428 -17.53 -7.40 -13.03
C ARG A 428 -17.90 -5.93 -12.78
N ASP A 429 -18.39 -5.67 -11.58
CA ASP A 429 -18.80 -4.38 -11.04
C ASP A 429 -17.67 -3.64 -10.31
N ASP A 430 -16.46 -4.23 -10.23
CA ASP A 430 -15.29 -3.51 -9.73
C ASP A 430 -14.94 -2.37 -10.69
N ILE A 431 -14.60 -1.20 -10.13
CA ILE A 431 -13.92 -0.15 -10.90
C ILE A 431 -12.64 -0.73 -11.52
N VAL A 432 -12.24 -0.18 -12.68
CA VAL A 432 -11.19 -0.76 -13.54
C VAL A 432 -9.90 -1.01 -12.75
N GLU A 433 -9.43 -0.02 -12.00
CA GLU A 433 -8.17 -0.08 -11.25
C GLU A 433 -8.22 -1.09 -10.10
N LEU A 434 -9.33 -1.15 -9.36
CA LEU A 434 -9.54 -2.13 -8.29
C LEU A 434 -9.61 -3.56 -8.85
N GLY A 435 -10.31 -3.74 -9.96
CA GLY A 435 -10.41 -5.02 -10.66
C GLY A 435 -9.03 -5.52 -11.11
N GLU A 436 -8.19 -4.63 -11.65
CA GLU A 436 -6.81 -4.94 -12.01
C GLU A 436 -5.93 -5.23 -10.78
N MET A 437 -6.09 -4.50 -9.67
CA MET A 437 -5.35 -4.79 -8.43
C MET A 437 -5.69 -6.18 -7.88
N LYS A 438 -6.98 -6.55 -7.85
CA LYS A 438 -7.42 -7.88 -7.44
C LYS A 438 -6.89 -8.98 -8.37
N ARG A 439 -6.83 -8.73 -9.69
CA ARG A 439 -6.21 -9.66 -10.66
C ARG A 439 -4.71 -9.81 -10.41
N ALA A 440 -4.01 -8.72 -10.10
CA ALA A 440 -2.58 -8.74 -9.81
C ALA A 440 -2.25 -9.62 -8.60
N LEU A 441 -3.07 -9.52 -7.54
CA LEU A 441 -2.93 -10.33 -6.33
C LEU A 441 -3.43 -11.77 -6.51
N SER A 442 -4.24 -12.07 -7.52
CA SER A 442 -4.79 -13.41 -7.76
C SER A 442 -3.93 -14.27 -8.71
N ALA A 443 -2.97 -13.67 -9.40
CA ALA A 443 -2.09 -14.35 -10.34
C ALA A 443 -0.71 -13.65 -10.42
N PHE A 444 0.29 -14.19 -9.71
CA PHE A 444 1.67 -13.70 -9.74
C PHE A 444 2.70 -14.82 -9.73
N ALA A 445 3.87 -14.61 -10.33
CA ALA A 445 5.01 -15.48 -10.11
C ALA A 445 5.77 -15.03 -8.84
N LEU A 446 6.20 -15.97 -8.00
CA LEU A 446 7.00 -15.70 -6.80
C LEU A 446 8.43 -16.17 -6.99
N ASN A 447 9.40 -15.33 -6.64
CA ASN A 447 10.81 -15.67 -6.62
C ASN A 447 11.46 -15.11 -5.34
N ALA A 448 11.79 -16.03 -4.43
CA ALA A 448 12.54 -15.80 -3.21
C ALA A 448 13.94 -16.42 -3.38
N PRO A 449 14.95 -15.65 -3.82
CA PRO A 449 16.26 -16.19 -4.16
C PRO A 449 17.11 -16.58 -2.94
N SER A 450 16.79 -16.05 -1.76
CA SER A 450 17.40 -16.45 -0.50
C SER A 450 16.38 -16.28 0.63
N ILE A 451 16.02 -17.39 1.25
CA ILE A 451 15.21 -17.47 2.47
C ILE A 451 15.98 -18.28 3.50
N ARG A 452 15.96 -17.84 4.75
CA ARG A 452 16.44 -18.62 5.89
C ARG A 452 15.30 -18.74 6.90
N PHE A 453 14.97 -19.97 7.25
CA PHE A 453 14.00 -20.34 8.24
C PHE A 453 14.74 -21.07 9.38
N SER A 454 14.48 -20.66 10.61
CA SER A 454 15.02 -21.31 11.79
C SER A 454 13.92 -21.47 12.82
N THR A 455 13.77 -22.65 13.42
CA THR A 455 12.81 -22.89 14.50
C THR A 455 13.40 -23.82 15.56
N GLY A 456 13.06 -23.60 16.83
CA GLY A 456 13.51 -24.44 17.94
C GLY A 456 13.14 -23.85 19.30
N SER A 457 13.91 -24.19 20.33
CA SER A 457 13.69 -23.67 21.70
C SER A 457 13.85 -22.15 21.79
N GLY A 458 14.63 -21.53 20.90
CA GLY A 458 14.78 -20.08 20.79
C GLY A 458 13.64 -19.35 20.09
N GLY A 459 12.62 -20.08 19.61
CA GLY A 459 11.52 -19.51 18.82
C GLY A 459 11.64 -19.79 17.33
N THR A 460 10.86 -19.09 16.51
CA THR A 460 10.86 -19.20 15.05
C THR A 460 11.29 -17.89 14.42
N THR A 461 12.22 -17.95 13.46
CA THR A 461 12.67 -16.79 12.69
C THR A 461 12.60 -17.06 11.19
N VAL A 462 12.23 -16.04 10.42
CA VAL A 462 12.32 -16.01 8.97
C VAL A 462 13.12 -14.78 8.57
N GLN A 463 14.16 -15.00 7.77
CA GLN A 463 15.02 -13.97 7.23
C GLN A 463 14.97 -14.00 5.71
N LEU A 464 15.09 -12.83 5.10
CA LEU A 464 15.18 -12.64 3.65
C LEU A 464 16.53 -11.98 3.32
N PRO A 465 17.65 -12.73 3.27
CA PRO A 465 18.96 -12.17 2.96
C PRO A 465 19.02 -11.50 1.59
N ARG A 466 18.12 -11.88 0.67
CA ARG A 466 17.89 -11.20 -0.60
C ARG A 466 16.39 -10.92 -0.75
N PRO A 467 16.00 -9.81 -1.39
CA PRO A 467 14.60 -9.46 -1.55
C PRO A 467 13.80 -10.53 -2.32
N VAL A 468 12.57 -10.76 -1.87
CA VAL A 468 11.58 -11.59 -2.54
C VAL A 468 10.86 -10.73 -3.58
N THR A 469 10.60 -11.29 -4.74
CA THR A 469 9.89 -10.61 -5.83
C THR A 469 8.60 -11.37 -6.15
N LEU A 470 7.51 -10.62 -6.27
CA LEU A 470 6.22 -11.08 -6.76
C LEU A 470 5.95 -10.32 -8.06
N ALA A 471 5.78 -11.05 -9.17
CA ALA A 471 5.55 -10.49 -10.49
C ALA A 471 4.14 -10.85 -10.96
N PRO A 472 3.15 -9.94 -10.81
CA PRO A 472 1.80 -10.16 -11.29
C PRO A 472 1.72 -10.40 -12.80
N ALA A 473 0.77 -11.23 -13.23
CA ALA A 473 0.55 -11.52 -14.65
C ALA A 473 0.10 -10.29 -15.46
N ASN A 474 -0.49 -9.28 -14.82
CA ASN A 474 -0.89 -8.01 -15.42
C ASN A 474 0.15 -6.88 -15.27
N GLY A 475 1.41 -7.24 -14.94
CA GLY A 475 2.56 -6.33 -14.94
C GLY A 475 2.90 -5.73 -13.57
N GLY A 476 4.01 -5.00 -13.53
CA GLY A 476 4.63 -4.51 -12.29
C GLY A 476 5.41 -5.61 -11.55
N VAL A 477 6.12 -5.22 -10.49
CA VAL A 477 6.84 -6.12 -9.59
C VAL A 477 6.70 -5.58 -8.17
N LEU A 478 6.22 -6.40 -7.24
CA LEU A 478 6.26 -6.13 -5.80
C LEU A 478 7.50 -6.81 -5.22
N THR A 479 8.34 -6.04 -4.54
CA THR A 479 9.55 -6.50 -3.87
C THR A 479 9.36 -6.38 -2.37
N VAL A 480 9.63 -7.46 -1.66
CA VAL A 480 9.64 -7.54 -0.20
C VAL A 480 11.08 -7.75 0.25
N ALA A 481 11.64 -6.78 0.97
CA ALA A 481 12.97 -6.91 1.56
C ALA A 481 12.86 -6.90 3.09
N GLN A 482 13.79 -7.61 3.75
CA GLN A 482 13.89 -7.58 5.19
C GLN A 482 14.34 -6.19 5.67
N ALA A 483 13.72 -5.72 6.74
CA ALA A 483 14.27 -4.67 7.59
C ALA A 483 14.64 -5.27 8.96
N GLY A 484 15.62 -4.68 9.66
CA GLY A 484 16.04 -5.18 10.96
C GLY A 484 16.57 -6.63 10.96
N GLN A 485 16.28 -7.37 12.04
CA GLN A 485 16.86 -8.69 12.33
C GLN A 485 16.15 -9.86 11.63
N GLY A 486 14.98 -9.63 11.03
CA GLY A 486 14.19 -10.67 10.34
C GLY A 486 12.85 -10.12 9.83
N VAL A 487 12.32 -10.75 8.79
CA VAL A 487 10.95 -10.44 8.32
C VAL A 487 9.90 -10.97 9.29
N TYR A 488 10.22 -12.04 10.03
CA TYR A 488 9.39 -12.61 11.08
C TYR A 488 10.25 -13.20 12.20
N GLN A 489 9.83 -13.00 13.45
CA GLN A 489 10.43 -13.54 14.67
C GLN A 489 9.32 -13.79 15.69
N ALA A 490 9.32 -14.96 16.32
CA ALA A 490 8.36 -15.34 17.34
C ALA A 490 9.05 -16.12 18.46
N GLU A 491 8.80 -15.75 19.72
CA GLU A 491 9.13 -16.58 20.87
C GLU A 491 8.25 -17.85 20.88
N PRO A 492 8.70 -18.96 21.48
CA PRO A 492 7.89 -20.17 21.59
C PRO A 492 6.52 -19.91 22.22
N GLY A 493 5.45 -20.31 21.54
CA GLY A 493 4.07 -20.15 22.03
C GLY A 493 3.50 -18.74 21.96
N ARG A 494 4.21 -17.76 21.36
CA ARG A 494 3.72 -16.40 21.14
C ARG A 494 3.52 -16.10 19.66
N LEU A 495 2.60 -15.18 19.37
CA LEU A 495 2.44 -14.61 18.05
C LEU A 495 3.65 -13.73 17.73
N GLY A 496 4.25 -13.94 16.55
CA GLY A 496 5.44 -13.22 16.14
C GLY A 496 5.18 -11.87 15.49
N GLY A 497 6.27 -11.21 15.11
CA GLY A 497 6.29 -9.96 14.37
C GLY A 497 7.60 -9.78 13.63
N GLY A 498 7.82 -8.64 12.99
CA GLY A 498 9.09 -8.37 12.33
C GLY A 498 9.14 -7.00 11.67
N ALA A 499 10.07 -6.84 10.74
CA ALA A 499 10.24 -5.60 10.00
C ALA A 499 10.56 -5.89 8.53
N LEU A 500 10.00 -5.09 7.64
CA LEU A 500 10.16 -5.26 6.20
C LEU A 500 10.05 -3.93 5.45
N THR A 501 10.50 -3.92 4.20
CA THR A 501 10.21 -2.85 3.25
C THR A 501 9.48 -3.44 2.05
N LEU A 502 8.49 -2.70 1.57
CA LEU A 502 7.71 -3.00 0.39
C LEU A 502 8.02 -1.96 -0.67
N THR A 503 8.44 -2.39 -1.84
CA THR A 503 8.53 -1.53 -3.02
C THR A 503 7.78 -2.16 -4.17
N ALA A 504 6.99 -1.37 -4.90
CA ALA A 504 6.31 -1.85 -6.09
C ALA A 504 6.53 -0.91 -7.27
N THR A 505 6.71 -1.50 -8.45
CA THR A 505 6.71 -0.77 -9.72
C THR A 505 5.32 -0.78 -10.33
N ARG A 506 4.96 0.30 -11.04
CA ARG A 506 3.64 0.47 -11.63
C ARG A 506 3.31 -0.67 -12.61
N GLY A 507 2.18 -1.33 -12.41
CA GLY A 507 1.55 -2.30 -13.31
C GLY A 507 0.10 -1.89 -13.61
N LYS A 508 -0.67 -2.71 -14.35
CA LYS A 508 -2.08 -2.37 -14.67
C LYS A 508 -2.98 -2.22 -13.44
N GLY A 509 -2.63 -2.86 -12.33
CA GLY A 509 -3.32 -2.71 -11.04
C GLY A 509 -2.41 -2.68 -9.82
N LEU A 510 -1.09 -2.74 -10.03
CA LEU A 510 -0.12 -2.61 -8.95
C LEU A 510 0.33 -1.14 -8.90
N PRO A 511 0.10 -0.42 -7.80
CA PRO A 511 0.54 0.97 -7.69
C PRO A 511 2.07 1.05 -7.57
N GLU A 512 2.63 2.22 -7.85
CA GLU A 512 4.02 2.48 -7.49
C GLU A 512 4.06 2.84 -6.00
N LEU A 513 4.77 2.06 -5.20
CA LEU A 513 4.81 2.27 -3.75
C LEU A 513 6.21 2.05 -3.19
N ALA A 514 6.53 2.79 -2.13
CA ALA A 514 7.71 2.59 -1.31
C ALA A 514 7.31 2.77 0.15
N VAL A 515 7.20 1.67 0.88
CA VAL A 515 6.69 1.63 2.26
C VAL A 515 7.67 0.90 3.15
N ALA A 516 8.16 1.59 4.17
CA ALA A 516 8.87 0.98 5.29
C ALA A 516 7.87 0.50 6.34
N VAL A 517 8.04 -0.74 6.78
CA VAL A 517 7.28 -1.37 7.86
C VAL A 517 8.26 -1.69 8.98
N PRO A 518 8.63 -0.70 9.81
CA PRO A 518 9.66 -0.87 10.84
C PRO A 518 9.26 -1.86 11.94
N ASP A 519 7.96 -2.06 12.15
CA ASP A 519 7.41 -3.00 13.11
C ASP A 519 6.03 -3.47 12.63
N TRP A 520 5.83 -4.78 12.63
CA TRP A 520 4.54 -5.42 12.48
C TRP A 520 4.44 -6.63 13.41
N ARG A 521 3.24 -6.94 13.88
CA ARG A 521 2.96 -8.05 14.79
C ARG A 521 1.67 -8.77 14.42
N LEU A 522 1.64 -10.09 14.60
CA LEU A 522 0.42 -10.88 14.50
C LEU A 522 -0.42 -10.70 15.77
N THR A 523 -1.73 -10.72 15.60
CA THR A 523 -2.73 -10.73 16.68
C THR A 523 -3.62 -11.99 16.53
N GLU A 524 -4.41 -12.34 17.55
CA GLU A 524 -5.26 -13.55 17.47
C GLU A 524 -6.25 -13.51 16.28
N GLY A 525 -6.61 -12.32 15.80
CA GLY A 525 -7.56 -12.09 14.71
C GLY A 525 -6.99 -11.42 13.45
N GLY A 526 -5.66 -11.24 13.34
CA GLY A 526 -5.03 -10.61 12.18
C GLY A 526 -3.62 -10.06 12.46
N PHE A 527 -3.41 -8.77 12.21
CA PHE A 527 -2.10 -8.13 12.39
C PHE A 527 -2.22 -6.64 12.72
N GLU A 528 -1.13 -6.06 13.21
CA GLU A 528 -0.93 -4.62 13.36
C GLU A 528 0.45 -4.27 12.79
N ALA A 529 0.54 -3.21 11.98
CA ALA A 529 1.76 -2.80 11.29
C ALA A 529 1.89 -1.28 11.29
N THR A 530 3.04 -0.78 11.75
CA THR A 530 3.39 0.64 11.57
C THR A 530 3.94 0.83 10.15
N LEU A 531 3.43 1.81 9.42
CA LEU A 531 3.83 2.10 8.04
C LEU A 531 4.38 3.52 7.95
N ASP A 532 5.44 3.71 7.18
CA ASP A 532 5.95 5.02 6.74
C ASP A 532 6.29 4.89 5.24
N GLY A 533 5.59 5.62 4.39
CA GLY A 533 5.80 5.45 2.96
C GLY A 533 5.05 6.40 2.05
N ARG A 534 5.31 6.21 0.76
CA ARG A 534 4.70 6.93 -0.34
C ARG A 534 4.01 5.94 -1.28
N ALA A 535 2.85 6.32 -1.80
CA ALA A 535 2.15 5.57 -2.84
C ALA A 535 1.76 6.52 -3.99
N ARG A 536 1.91 6.04 -5.21
CA ARG A 536 1.43 6.67 -6.44
C ARG A 536 0.52 5.73 -7.19
N LEU A 537 -0.69 6.17 -7.46
CA LEU A 537 -1.73 5.33 -8.03
C LEU A 537 -2.77 6.15 -8.80
N ASP A 538 -3.49 5.48 -9.67
CA ASP A 538 -4.69 6.00 -10.31
C ASP A 538 -5.88 5.26 -9.68
N PHE A 539 -6.98 5.96 -9.44
CA PHE A 539 -8.18 5.35 -8.85
C PHE A 539 -9.44 6.11 -9.27
N ASP A 540 -10.33 5.42 -9.99
CA ASP A 540 -11.60 5.97 -10.45
C ASP A 540 -11.41 7.28 -11.25
N LEU A 541 -11.97 8.42 -10.81
CA LEU A 541 -11.80 9.71 -11.47
C LEU A 541 -10.43 10.36 -11.19
N ALA A 542 -9.74 9.96 -10.13
CA ALA A 542 -8.50 10.60 -9.69
C ALA A 542 -7.28 9.97 -10.37
N ARG A 543 -6.57 10.79 -11.16
CA ARG A 543 -5.34 10.42 -11.87
C ARG A 543 -4.12 11.05 -11.21
N GLY A 544 -3.03 10.30 -11.16
CA GLY A 544 -1.76 10.76 -10.61
C GLY A 544 -1.84 11.05 -9.12
N ILE A 545 -2.59 10.25 -8.34
CA ILE A 545 -2.62 10.38 -6.88
C ILE A 545 -1.21 10.09 -6.36
N ASP A 546 -0.69 10.98 -5.54
CA ASP A 546 0.58 10.83 -4.86
C ASP A 546 0.37 11.19 -3.39
N ALA A 547 0.52 10.19 -2.52
CA ALA A 547 0.25 10.32 -1.09
C ALA A 547 1.47 9.90 -0.28
N ARG A 548 1.83 10.70 0.72
CA ARG A 548 2.88 10.37 1.71
C ARG A 548 2.26 10.26 3.08
N THR A 549 2.43 9.09 3.71
CA THR A 549 1.69 8.78 4.92
C THR A 549 2.54 8.03 5.94
N ARG A 550 2.25 8.30 7.22
CA ARG A 550 2.75 7.55 8.36
C ARG A 550 1.59 7.18 9.26
N GLY A 551 1.48 5.91 9.63
CA GLY A 551 0.29 5.43 10.33
C GLY A 551 0.41 4.01 10.87
N VAL A 552 -0.70 3.51 11.40
CA VAL A 552 -0.85 2.12 11.83
C VAL A 552 -1.94 1.48 10.98
N LEU A 553 -1.59 0.40 10.29
CA LEU A 553 -2.52 -0.48 9.60
C LEU A 553 -2.80 -1.68 10.49
N ALA A 554 -4.06 -1.98 10.75
CA ALA A 554 -4.45 -3.13 11.56
C ALA A 554 -5.56 -3.93 10.88
N LEU A 555 -5.53 -5.24 11.04
CA LEU A 555 -6.58 -6.18 10.65
C LEU A 555 -7.05 -6.91 11.91
N ALA A 556 -8.33 -6.77 12.25
CA ALA A 556 -8.96 -7.47 13.37
C ALA A 556 -10.39 -7.89 12.98
N ASP A 557 -10.74 -9.16 13.21
CA ASP A 557 -12.07 -9.72 12.92
C ASP A 557 -12.57 -9.43 11.48
N GLY A 558 -11.64 -9.53 10.53
CA GLY A 558 -11.86 -9.25 9.10
C GLY A 558 -12.05 -7.76 8.75
N ARG A 559 -11.85 -6.84 9.70
CA ARG A 559 -11.89 -5.39 9.48
C ARG A 559 -10.47 -4.83 9.38
N LEU A 560 -10.14 -4.26 8.24
CA LEU A 560 -8.92 -3.49 8.02
C LEU A 560 -9.15 -2.04 8.45
N THR A 561 -8.25 -1.48 9.24
CA THR A 561 -8.27 -0.07 9.66
C THR A 561 -6.91 0.57 9.43
N TYR A 562 -6.88 1.79 8.90
CA TYR A 562 -5.69 2.61 8.83
C TYR A 562 -5.89 3.88 9.63
N VAL A 563 -5.00 4.12 10.60
CA VAL A 563 -4.97 5.34 11.41
C VAL A 563 -3.70 6.11 11.05
N ALA A 564 -3.85 7.26 10.39
CA ALA A 564 -2.74 8.16 10.12
C ALA A 564 -2.27 8.81 11.44
N ARG A 565 -0.95 8.91 11.64
CA ARG A 565 -0.35 9.58 12.82
C ARG A 565 -0.36 11.10 12.65
N ASP A 566 -0.06 11.54 11.44
CA ASP A 566 0.06 12.94 11.04
C ASP A 566 -0.86 13.20 9.84
N CYS A 567 -1.02 14.46 9.44
CA CYS A 567 -1.70 14.76 8.18
C CYS A 567 -0.91 14.19 6.98
N VAL A 568 -1.63 13.60 6.04
CA VAL A 568 -1.12 12.99 4.81
C VAL A 568 -1.07 14.06 3.73
N ASP A 569 0.11 14.38 3.22
CA ASP A 569 0.22 15.21 2.02
C ASP A 569 -0.27 14.41 0.81
N VAL A 570 -1.26 14.95 0.11
CA VAL A 570 -1.87 14.32 -1.07
C VAL A 570 -1.87 15.31 -2.22
N THR A 571 -1.40 14.86 -3.38
CA THR A 571 -1.61 15.55 -4.65
C THR A 571 -2.35 14.63 -5.61
N VAL A 572 -3.20 15.20 -6.45
CA VAL A 572 -3.87 14.53 -7.56
C VAL A 572 -3.62 15.40 -8.78
N GLU A 573 -3.02 14.82 -9.83
CA GLU A 573 -2.72 15.56 -11.05
C GLU A 573 -4.01 16.09 -11.68
N ARG A 574 -5.04 15.22 -11.75
CA ARG A 574 -6.31 15.54 -12.37
C ARG A 574 -7.46 14.70 -11.82
N LEU A 575 -8.61 15.33 -11.58
CA LEU A 575 -9.90 14.67 -11.46
C LEU A 575 -10.53 14.67 -12.85
N GLU A 576 -10.58 13.49 -13.45
CA GLU A 576 -11.01 13.26 -14.83
C GLU A 576 -12.53 13.35 -14.93
N MET A 577 -13.02 14.46 -15.48
CA MET A 577 -14.44 14.79 -15.70
C MET A 577 -14.67 15.23 -17.16
N ASP A 578 -13.89 14.67 -18.08
CA ASP A 578 -13.83 14.97 -19.51
C ASP A 578 -13.49 16.45 -19.78
N GLU A 579 -14.33 17.23 -20.47
CA GLU A 579 -14.06 18.66 -20.73
C GLU A 579 -14.07 19.53 -19.46
N ASN A 580 -14.45 18.96 -18.30
CA ASN A 580 -14.62 19.66 -17.03
C ASN A 580 -13.57 19.23 -15.99
N ASP A 581 -12.40 18.80 -16.46
CA ASP A 581 -11.31 18.34 -15.61
C ASP A 581 -10.93 19.38 -14.54
N VAL A 582 -10.73 18.88 -13.32
CA VAL A 582 -10.16 19.68 -12.22
C VAL A 582 -8.71 19.26 -12.04
N GLU A 583 -7.80 20.20 -12.20
CA GLU A 583 -6.36 19.94 -12.24
C GLU A 583 -5.63 20.43 -10.99
N GLN A 584 -4.42 19.90 -10.79
CA GLN A 584 -3.48 20.35 -9.77
C GLN A 584 -4.09 20.38 -8.36
N VAL A 585 -4.82 19.32 -8.00
CA VAL A 585 -5.40 19.20 -6.66
C VAL A 585 -4.29 18.87 -5.68
N ALA A 586 -4.11 19.69 -4.66
CA ALA A 586 -3.09 19.50 -3.65
C ALA A 586 -3.62 19.92 -2.28
N GLY A 587 -3.29 19.16 -1.23
CA GLY A 587 -3.70 19.50 0.13
C GLY A 587 -3.21 18.48 1.15
N ARG A 588 -3.69 18.61 2.38
CA ARG A 588 -3.40 17.64 3.45
C ARG A 588 -4.68 16.97 3.92
N LEU A 589 -4.64 15.65 4.07
CA LEU A 589 -5.69 14.87 4.73
C LEU A 589 -5.28 14.59 6.18
N CYS A 590 -5.96 15.20 7.14
CA CYS A 590 -5.66 15.09 8.55
C CYS A 590 -6.54 14.03 9.25
N PRO A 591 -5.99 13.28 10.22
CA PRO A 591 -6.77 12.34 11.01
C PRO A 591 -7.88 13.06 11.79
N ASP A 592 -9.06 12.45 11.86
CA ASP A 592 -10.21 12.88 12.66
C ASP A 592 -10.36 11.95 13.90
N ALA A 593 -11.48 12.00 14.62
CA ALA A 593 -11.74 11.17 15.81
C ALA A 593 -11.75 9.64 15.57
N GLY A 594 -11.63 9.17 14.32
CA GLY A 594 -11.64 7.75 13.93
C GLY A 594 -10.56 7.39 12.91
N PRO A 595 -10.51 6.11 12.47
CA PRO A 595 -9.55 5.68 11.45
C PRO A 595 -9.77 6.41 10.13
N LEU A 596 -8.66 6.80 9.49
CA LEU A 596 -8.68 7.45 8.18
C LEU A 596 -9.30 6.53 7.13
N LEU A 597 -9.01 5.23 7.17
CA LEU A 597 -9.63 4.23 6.31
C LEU A 597 -10.14 3.07 7.17
N THR A 598 -11.34 2.59 6.85
CA THR A 598 -11.87 1.31 7.34
C THR A 598 -12.34 0.49 6.15
N SER A 599 -12.13 -0.83 6.17
CA SER A 599 -12.61 -1.74 5.13
C SER A 599 -13.01 -3.09 5.74
N LYS A 600 -14.20 -3.59 5.37
CA LYS A 600 -14.70 -4.91 5.77
C LYS A 600 -15.67 -5.43 4.71
N ASP A 601 -15.54 -6.69 4.32
CA ASP A 601 -16.46 -7.38 3.41
C ASP A 601 -16.69 -6.64 2.06
N GLY A 602 -15.66 -5.92 1.58
CA GLY A 602 -15.71 -5.14 0.34
C GLY A 602 -16.39 -3.76 0.47
N VAL A 603 -16.82 -3.37 1.67
CA VAL A 603 -17.26 -2.01 1.99
C VAL A 603 -16.12 -1.26 2.64
N TRP A 604 -15.79 -0.08 2.14
CA TRP A 604 -14.75 0.78 2.68
C TRP A 604 -15.26 2.20 2.93
N ARG A 605 -14.64 2.87 3.89
CA ARG A 605 -14.91 4.26 4.24
C ARG A 605 -13.60 4.97 4.52
N VAL A 606 -13.41 6.12 3.89
CA VAL A 606 -12.38 7.10 4.21
C VAL A 606 -13.03 8.26 4.97
N SER A 607 -12.44 8.68 6.09
CA SER A 607 -12.91 9.82 6.88
C SER A 607 -11.72 10.65 7.34
N ALA A 608 -11.64 11.90 6.92
CA ALA A 608 -10.51 12.78 7.21
C ALA A 608 -10.95 14.24 7.29
N GLY A 609 -10.25 15.03 8.09
CA GLY A 609 -10.19 16.47 7.87
C GLY A 609 -9.35 16.76 6.63
N PHE A 610 -9.58 17.88 5.96
CA PHE A 610 -8.64 18.40 4.97
C PHE A 610 -8.28 19.84 5.29
N ASP A 611 -7.05 20.23 4.97
CA ASP A 611 -6.60 21.61 5.06
C ASP A 611 -5.73 22.00 3.87
N ARG A 612 -5.66 23.32 3.63
CA ARG A 612 -4.86 23.94 2.56
C ARG A 612 -5.08 23.28 1.20
N LEU A 613 -6.32 22.86 0.93
CA LEU A 613 -6.69 22.27 -0.34
C LEU A 613 -6.72 23.38 -1.41
N SER A 614 -5.98 23.15 -2.50
CA SER A 614 -6.00 23.97 -3.70
C SER A 614 -6.35 23.11 -4.90
N ALA A 615 -7.02 23.70 -5.90
CA ALA A 615 -7.38 23.05 -7.14
C ALA A 615 -7.57 24.11 -8.24
N GLN A 616 -7.46 23.71 -9.51
CA GLN A 616 -7.75 24.56 -10.66
C GLN A 616 -8.89 23.96 -11.47
N ALA A 617 -9.84 24.80 -11.88
CA ALA A 617 -10.92 24.44 -12.79
C ALA A 617 -10.81 25.34 -14.03
N PRO A 618 -9.96 24.97 -15.01
CA PRO A 618 -9.72 25.79 -16.20
C PRO A 618 -10.99 26.13 -16.98
N PHE A 619 -11.95 25.19 -17.05
CA PHE A 619 -13.24 25.39 -17.73
C PHE A 619 -14.12 26.48 -17.11
N LEU A 620 -13.85 26.91 -15.88
CA LEU A 620 -14.53 28.03 -15.21
C LEU A 620 -13.70 29.33 -15.23
N GLY A 621 -12.43 29.25 -15.66
CA GLY A 621 -11.45 30.30 -15.41
C GLY A 621 -11.28 30.55 -13.91
N MET A 622 -11.30 29.50 -13.07
CA MET A 622 -11.25 29.64 -11.61
C MET A 622 -10.18 28.77 -10.96
N ARG A 623 -9.62 29.29 -9.87
CA ARG A 623 -8.72 28.57 -8.96
C ARG A 623 -9.30 28.59 -7.55
N PHE A 624 -9.22 27.45 -6.88
CA PHE A 624 -9.60 27.28 -5.49
C PHE A 624 -8.34 27.19 -4.62
N ALA A 625 -8.35 27.83 -3.46
CA ALA A 625 -7.20 27.87 -2.56
C ALA A 625 -7.62 27.85 -1.09
N ASP A 626 -6.69 27.42 -0.24
CA ASP A 626 -6.81 27.45 1.22
C ASP A 626 -8.08 26.77 1.77
N ALA A 627 -8.63 25.80 1.04
CA ALA A 627 -9.85 25.12 1.45
C ALA A 627 -9.58 24.17 2.63
N ALA A 628 -10.40 24.26 3.67
CA ALA A 628 -10.32 23.46 4.88
C ALA A 628 -11.70 22.94 5.30
N GLY A 629 -11.75 21.73 5.85
CA GLY A 629 -13.01 21.07 6.09
C GLY A 629 -12.92 19.60 6.51
N ARG A 630 -14.00 18.86 6.26
CA ARG A 630 -14.09 17.42 6.52
C ARG A 630 -14.58 16.69 5.29
N LEU A 631 -14.03 15.51 5.06
CA LEU A 631 -14.31 14.63 3.93
C LEU A 631 -14.68 13.24 4.45
N THR A 632 -15.77 12.69 3.93
CA THR A 632 -16.13 11.29 4.06
C THR A 632 -16.33 10.71 2.67
N VAL A 633 -15.66 9.60 2.36
CA VAL A 633 -15.85 8.85 1.13
C VAL A 633 -16.26 7.43 1.52
N ASP A 634 -17.37 6.95 1.00
CA ASP A 634 -17.88 5.60 1.19
C ASP A 634 -17.77 4.86 -0.14
N GLY A 635 -17.31 3.61 -0.12
CA GLY A 635 -17.31 2.76 -1.31
C GLY A 635 -17.83 1.37 -1.00
N ALA A 636 -18.68 0.87 -1.89
CA ALA A 636 -19.24 -0.48 -1.83
C ALA A 636 -19.47 -1.00 -3.27
N LYS A 637 -20.02 -2.21 -3.39
CA LYS A 637 -20.44 -2.76 -4.71
C LYS A 637 -21.43 -1.86 -5.47
N SER A 638 -22.20 -1.05 -4.75
CA SER A 638 -23.17 -0.11 -5.33
C SER A 638 -22.52 1.16 -5.89
N GLY A 639 -21.20 1.32 -5.78
CA GLY A 639 -20.46 2.50 -6.22
C GLY A 639 -19.86 3.31 -5.07
N ILE A 640 -19.43 4.54 -5.40
CA ILE A 640 -18.77 5.47 -4.50
C ILE A 640 -19.75 6.59 -4.11
N GLY A 641 -19.73 6.96 -2.82
CA GLY A 641 -20.37 8.15 -2.29
C GLY A 641 -19.33 9.05 -1.64
N LEU A 642 -19.54 10.37 -1.72
CA LEU A 642 -18.65 11.38 -1.13
C LEU A 642 -19.50 12.42 -0.41
N ARG A 643 -19.03 12.92 0.73
CA ARG A 643 -19.52 14.17 1.34
C ARG A 643 -18.31 14.96 1.83
N ALA A 644 -18.22 16.22 1.43
CA ALA A 644 -17.23 17.14 1.96
C ALA A 644 -17.90 18.43 2.43
N SER A 645 -17.60 18.85 3.66
CA SER A 645 -17.98 20.16 4.19
C SER A 645 -16.76 21.07 4.13
N VAL A 646 -16.85 22.17 3.37
CA VAL A 646 -15.83 23.21 3.29
C VAL A 646 -16.20 24.30 4.30
N ALA A 647 -15.42 24.40 5.38
CA ALA A 647 -15.62 25.41 6.41
C ALA A 647 -15.08 26.77 5.96
N ASP A 648 -13.90 26.76 5.34
CA ASP A 648 -13.21 27.91 4.79
C ASP A 648 -12.60 27.54 3.45
N GLY A 649 -12.54 28.49 2.53
CA GLY A 649 -11.90 28.33 1.22
C GLY A 649 -11.97 29.62 0.43
N ARG A 650 -11.12 29.75 -0.59
CA ARG A 650 -11.09 30.91 -1.48
C ARG A 650 -11.35 30.51 -2.92
N VAL A 651 -12.20 31.28 -3.59
CA VAL A 651 -12.40 31.25 -5.04
C VAL A 651 -11.67 32.44 -5.63
N ILE A 652 -10.80 32.19 -6.60
CA ILE A 652 -9.91 33.16 -7.20
C ILE A 652 -10.11 33.07 -8.71
N ASP A 653 -10.24 34.21 -9.37
CA ASP A 653 -10.31 34.25 -10.82
C ASP A 653 -8.95 33.89 -11.43
N ALA A 654 -8.96 33.12 -12.51
CA ALA A 654 -7.76 32.75 -13.24
C ALA A 654 -7.65 33.49 -14.59
N GLU A 655 -8.64 34.34 -14.93
CA GLU A 655 -8.64 35.16 -16.14
C GLU A 655 -7.73 36.40 -16.01
N THR A 656 -7.31 36.95 -17.16
CA THR A 656 -6.54 38.20 -17.23
C THR A 656 -7.20 39.16 -18.23
N PRO A 657 -7.72 40.33 -17.79
CA PRO A 657 -7.81 40.81 -16.41
C PRO A 657 -8.76 39.98 -15.53
N GLU A 658 -8.55 39.98 -14.20
CA GLU A 658 -9.42 39.30 -13.24
C GLU A 658 -10.84 39.92 -13.28
N ARG A 659 -11.90 39.10 -13.30
CA ARG A 659 -13.30 39.56 -13.35
C ARG A 659 -13.84 39.91 -11.97
N PHE A 660 -13.33 39.27 -10.92
CA PHE A 660 -13.72 39.49 -9.53
C PHE A 660 -12.54 39.38 -8.57
N GLU A 661 -12.57 40.16 -7.49
CA GLU A 661 -11.65 40.05 -6.36
C GLU A 661 -11.85 38.71 -5.63
N PRO A 662 -10.80 38.08 -5.05
CA PRO A 662 -10.94 36.80 -4.37
C PRO A 662 -12.11 36.73 -3.39
N LEU A 663 -12.89 35.65 -3.47
CA LEU A 663 -14.07 35.44 -2.62
C LEU A 663 -13.83 34.34 -1.61
N ALA A 664 -14.34 34.49 -0.39
CA ALA A 664 -14.40 33.41 0.58
C ALA A 664 -15.63 32.54 0.32
N ALA A 665 -15.47 31.22 0.38
CA ALA A 665 -16.53 30.25 0.15
C ALA A 665 -16.62 29.23 1.29
N SER A 666 -17.83 28.97 1.76
CA SER A 666 -18.13 27.94 2.77
C SER A 666 -19.39 27.18 2.39
N GLY A 667 -19.41 25.85 2.55
CA GLY A 667 -20.54 25.06 2.09
C GLY A 667 -20.31 23.55 2.12
N GLU A 668 -21.12 22.82 1.37
CA GLU A 668 -21.03 21.36 1.27
C GLU A 668 -21.10 20.88 -0.18
N ILE A 669 -20.43 19.77 -0.45
CA ILE A 669 -20.51 19.02 -1.70
C ILE A 669 -20.70 17.54 -1.41
N ALA A 670 -21.53 16.87 -2.21
CA ALA A 670 -21.83 15.46 -2.07
C ALA A 670 -21.88 14.78 -3.43
N LEU A 671 -21.46 13.51 -3.46
CA LEU A 671 -21.64 12.57 -4.55
C LEU A 671 -22.49 11.41 -4.05
N ALA A 672 -23.61 11.13 -4.71
CA ALA A 672 -24.43 9.96 -4.45
C ALA A 672 -25.07 9.46 -5.75
N ASN A 673 -25.01 8.15 -5.99
CA ASN A 673 -25.57 7.51 -7.19
C ASN A 673 -25.06 8.15 -8.50
N GLU A 674 -23.77 8.48 -8.57
CA GLU A 674 -23.10 9.19 -9.69
C GLU A 674 -23.58 10.64 -9.89
N ARG A 675 -24.36 11.20 -8.96
CA ARG A 675 -24.79 12.61 -9.02
C ARG A 675 -24.05 13.45 -8.00
N TRP A 676 -23.37 14.49 -8.48
CA TRP A 676 -22.76 15.54 -7.69
C TRP A 676 -23.79 16.64 -7.38
N SER A 677 -23.79 17.10 -6.15
CA SER A 677 -24.56 18.25 -5.69
C SER A 677 -23.73 19.06 -4.70
N GLY A 678 -23.70 20.38 -4.84
CA GLY A 678 -23.01 21.25 -3.89
C GLY A 678 -23.71 22.59 -3.73
N ALA A 679 -23.50 23.22 -2.57
CA ALA A 679 -23.98 24.57 -2.28
C ALA A 679 -22.94 25.30 -1.43
N PHE A 680 -22.52 26.48 -1.88
CA PHE A 680 -21.49 27.31 -1.26
C PHE A 680 -21.98 28.74 -1.08
N ASP A 681 -21.93 29.25 0.14
CA ASP A 681 -22.16 30.65 0.44
C ASP A 681 -20.89 31.44 0.18
N LEU A 682 -21.01 32.54 -0.56
CA LEU A 682 -19.92 33.41 -0.99
C LEU A 682 -19.88 34.69 -0.15
N LYS A 683 -18.69 35.07 0.29
CA LYS A 683 -18.41 36.32 1.02
C LYS A 683 -17.25 37.06 0.36
N GLY A 684 -17.20 38.37 0.54
CA GLY A 684 -16.04 39.16 0.13
C GLY A 684 -14.78 38.79 0.92
N THR A 685 -13.63 39.27 0.48
CA THR A 685 -12.36 39.18 1.24
C THR A 685 -11.75 40.57 1.43
N GLY A 686 -10.65 40.67 2.18
CA GLY A 686 -9.98 41.94 2.42
C GLY A 686 -10.93 42.97 3.06
N GLN A 687 -11.08 44.12 2.42
CA GLN A 687 -12.00 45.17 2.89
C GLN A 687 -13.48 44.72 2.81
N ALA A 688 -13.83 43.77 1.93
CA ALA A 688 -15.19 43.25 1.74
C ALA A 688 -15.52 42.05 2.66
N ALA A 689 -14.62 41.66 3.56
CA ALA A 689 -14.75 40.44 4.37
C ALA A 689 -16.01 40.36 5.25
N ALA A 690 -16.60 41.50 5.60
CA ALA A 690 -17.79 41.57 6.44
C ALA A 690 -19.10 41.26 5.67
N TYR A 691 -19.06 41.17 4.34
CA TYR A 691 -20.27 41.14 3.50
C TYR A 691 -20.48 39.77 2.83
N GLY A 692 -21.68 39.20 3.00
CA GLY A 692 -22.16 38.07 2.22
C GLY A 692 -22.66 38.54 0.87
N LEU A 693 -22.22 37.88 -0.20
CA LEU A 693 -22.48 38.31 -1.58
C LEU A 693 -23.56 37.46 -2.25
N GLY A 694 -23.55 36.16 -2.03
CA GLY A 694 -24.48 35.26 -2.70
C GLY A 694 -24.23 33.79 -2.41
N ARG A 695 -24.82 32.93 -3.25
CA ARG A 695 -24.70 31.48 -3.17
C ARG A 695 -24.40 30.89 -4.53
N LEU A 696 -23.52 29.90 -4.55
CA LEU A 696 -23.19 29.06 -5.69
C LEU A 696 -23.78 27.67 -5.45
N THR A 697 -24.47 27.11 -6.45
CA THR A 697 -25.00 25.75 -6.40
C THR A 697 -24.47 24.93 -7.58
N LEU A 698 -23.94 23.75 -7.30
CA LEU A 698 -23.40 22.80 -8.27
C LEU A 698 -24.36 21.62 -8.40
N ALA A 699 -24.66 21.20 -9.61
CA ALA A 699 -25.32 19.92 -9.88
C ALA A 699 -24.69 19.27 -11.11
N HIS A 700 -24.28 18.01 -11.01
CA HIS A 700 -23.74 17.28 -12.16
C HIS A 700 -24.17 15.81 -12.11
N ASP A 701 -24.63 15.27 -13.23
CA ASP A 701 -25.04 13.89 -13.41
C ASP A 701 -23.96 13.13 -14.19
N GLY A 702 -23.22 12.27 -13.48
CA GLY A 702 -22.12 11.50 -14.05
C GLY A 702 -22.56 10.47 -15.10
N ARG A 703 -23.84 10.08 -15.15
CA ARG A 703 -24.34 9.14 -16.18
C ARG A 703 -24.51 9.80 -17.52
N THR A 704 -25.04 11.01 -17.53
CA THR A 704 -25.25 11.78 -18.76
C THR A 704 -24.08 12.71 -19.08
N GLY A 705 -23.16 12.90 -18.13
CA GLY A 705 -22.11 13.91 -18.20
C GLY A 705 -22.65 15.35 -18.21
N ALA A 706 -23.93 15.54 -17.83
CA ALA A 706 -24.59 16.85 -17.89
C ALA A 706 -24.59 17.49 -16.51
N GLY A 707 -24.22 18.77 -16.44
CA GLY A 707 -24.19 19.49 -15.18
C GLY A 707 -24.19 20.99 -15.36
N GLY A 708 -24.14 21.68 -14.24
CA GLY A 708 -24.06 23.12 -14.21
C GLY A 708 -23.78 23.69 -12.84
N ILE A 709 -23.37 24.95 -12.85
CA ILE A 709 -23.25 25.80 -11.67
C ILE A 709 -24.23 26.96 -11.82
N ALA A 710 -25.06 27.20 -10.81
CA ALA A 710 -25.89 28.40 -10.72
C ALA A 710 -25.37 29.32 -9.61
N ILE A 711 -25.21 30.60 -9.94
CA ILE A 711 -24.74 31.67 -9.07
C ILE A 711 -25.92 32.59 -8.80
N ALA A 712 -26.23 32.86 -7.54
CA ALA A 712 -27.30 33.77 -7.14
C ALA A 712 -26.78 34.78 -6.11
N ALA A 713 -26.74 36.04 -6.48
CA ALA A 713 -26.38 37.18 -5.65
C ALA A 713 -27.49 38.24 -5.74
N PRO A 714 -28.66 38.01 -5.13
CA PRO A 714 -29.89 38.74 -5.46
C PRO A 714 -29.94 40.19 -4.93
N ASN A 715 -29.14 40.52 -3.91
CA ASN A 715 -29.15 41.86 -3.31
C ASN A 715 -27.80 42.23 -2.69
N VAL A 716 -26.89 42.74 -3.52
CA VAL A 716 -25.62 43.32 -3.09
C VAL A 716 -25.82 44.83 -2.96
N THR A 717 -25.81 45.35 -1.73
CA THR A 717 -26.03 46.78 -1.44
C THR A 717 -24.71 47.52 -1.27
N PHE A 718 -24.61 48.72 -1.85
CA PHE A 718 -23.47 49.62 -1.74
C PHE A 718 -23.86 50.90 -0.98
N ALA A 719 -22.92 51.44 -0.19
CA ALA A 719 -23.05 52.72 0.51
C ALA A 719 -21.66 53.32 0.80
N GLU A 720 -21.55 54.65 0.95
CA GLU A 720 -20.29 55.43 1.04
C GLU A 720 -19.22 54.87 2.00
N HIS A 721 -19.61 54.33 3.15
CA HIS A 721 -18.69 53.73 4.13
C HIS A 721 -18.90 52.22 4.31
N SER A 722 -19.48 51.57 3.30
CA SER A 722 -19.80 50.15 3.30
C SER A 722 -19.16 49.46 2.09
N LEU A 723 -19.73 48.33 1.66
CA LEU A 723 -19.30 47.63 0.46
C LEU A 723 -19.29 48.60 -0.72
N GLN A 724 -18.25 48.55 -1.55
CA GLN A 724 -18.10 49.32 -2.77
C GLN A 724 -17.82 48.38 -3.96
N PRO A 725 -18.28 48.67 -5.19
CA PRO A 725 -18.09 47.78 -6.34
C PRO A 725 -16.62 47.45 -6.65
N ALA A 726 -15.72 48.42 -6.49
CA ALA A 726 -14.28 48.23 -6.68
C ALA A 726 -13.66 47.22 -5.71
N MET A 727 -14.35 46.87 -4.61
CA MET A 727 -13.95 45.82 -3.67
C MET A 727 -14.35 44.42 -4.13
N LEU A 728 -15.16 44.31 -5.19
CA LEU A 728 -15.70 43.05 -5.71
C LEU A 728 -15.18 42.71 -7.10
N SER A 729 -14.89 43.72 -7.93
CA SER A 729 -14.41 43.51 -9.30
C SER A 729 -13.43 44.61 -9.68
N PRO A 730 -12.22 44.29 -10.14
CA PRO A 730 -11.28 45.30 -10.61
C PRO A 730 -11.72 45.91 -11.95
N LEU A 731 -12.58 45.22 -12.71
CA LEU A 731 -13.09 45.71 -14.01
C LEU A 731 -13.93 46.98 -13.89
N VAL A 732 -14.50 47.26 -12.72
CA VAL A 732 -15.35 48.44 -12.50
C VAL A 732 -14.61 49.60 -11.85
N ALA A 733 -13.40 49.39 -11.32
CA ALA A 733 -12.70 50.36 -10.49
C ALA A 733 -12.42 51.69 -11.22
N ASP A 734 -12.10 51.64 -12.52
CA ASP A 734 -11.78 52.83 -13.31
C ASP A 734 -13.03 53.53 -13.89
N PHE A 735 -14.18 52.83 -13.95
CA PHE A 735 -15.42 53.34 -14.56
C PHE A 735 -16.46 53.77 -13.53
N ILE A 736 -16.45 53.17 -12.33
CA ILE A 736 -17.40 53.41 -11.24
C ILE A 736 -16.62 53.85 -10.00
N GLN A 737 -16.48 55.15 -9.82
CA GLN A 737 -15.72 55.74 -8.71
C GLN A 737 -16.60 55.91 -7.47
N SER A 738 -15.98 55.72 -6.30
CA SER A 738 -16.61 55.93 -4.99
C SER A 738 -16.90 57.42 -4.71
N PRO A 739 -17.91 57.71 -3.87
CA PRO A 739 -18.81 56.76 -3.21
C PRO A 739 -19.91 56.24 -4.16
N VAL A 740 -20.20 54.95 -4.02
CA VAL A 740 -21.31 54.28 -4.72
C VAL A 740 -22.43 53.97 -3.73
N GLU A 741 -23.66 54.33 -4.07
CA GLU A 741 -24.86 54.04 -3.30
C GLU A 741 -25.91 53.32 -4.16
N GLY A 742 -26.57 52.31 -3.60
CA GLY A 742 -27.62 51.58 -4.30
C GLY A 742 -27.51 50.07 -4.15
N SER A 743 -28.07 49.33 -5.10
CA SER A 743 -27.97 47.86 -5.08
C SER A 743 -27.84 47.28 -6.47
N VAL A 744 -27.27 46.07 -6.53
CA VAL A 744 -27.23 45.23 -7.73
C VAL A 744 -27.64 43.81 -7.37
N GLY A 745 -28.29 43.15 -8.31
CA GLY A 745 -28.60 41.73 -8.27
C GLY A 745 -27.90 41.03 -9.43
N PHE A 746 -27.33 39.85 -9.20
CA PHE A 746 -26.71 39.04 -10.25
C PHE A 746 -27.18 37.59 -10.16
N GLU A 747 -27.60 37.04 -11.30
CA GLU A 747 -27.85 35.62 -11.49
C GLU A 747 -26.95 35.12 -12.62
N GLY A 748 -26.20 34.06 -12.40
CA GLY A 748 -25.30 33.48 -13.38
C GLY A 748 -25.48 31.98 -13.48
N ARG A 749 -25.15 31.39 -14.63
CA ARG A 749 -25.14 29.95 -14.82
C ARG A 749 -24.04 29.50 -15.77
N PHE A 750 -23.44 28.36 -15.45
CA PHE A 750 -22.58 27.57 -16.32
C PHE A 750 -23.30 26.25 -16.56
N ASP A 751 -23.40 25.79 -17.81
CA ASP A 751 -24.01 24.53 -18.19
C ASP A 751 -23.07 23.77 -19.12
N TRP A 752 -22.90 22.47 -18.86
CA TRP A 752 -22.07 21.60 -19.67
C TRP A 752 -22.74 20.25 -19.91
N THR A 753 -22.34 19.61 -21.00
CA THR A 753 -22.71 18.23 -21.34
C THR A 753 -21.50 17.47 -21.84
N LYS A 754 -21.60 16.15 -21.99
CA LYS A 754 -20.46 15.32 -22.41
C LYS A 754 -19.92 15.65 -23.79
N ASP A 755 -20.80 16.02 -24.72
CA ASP A 755 -20.49 16.07 -26.16
C ASP A 755 -20.57 17.49 -26.74
N ALA A 756 -20.71 18.53 -25.90
CA ALA A 756 -20.84 19.91 -26.35
C ALA A 756 -20.06 20.86 -25.44
N GLU A 757 -19.49 21.90 -26.06
CA GLU A 757 -18.72 22.93 -25.37
C GLU A 757 -19.53 23.54 -24.21
N PRO A 758 -18.89 23.78 -23.04
CA PRO A 758 -19.53 24.45 -21.93
C PRO A 758 -20.08 25.83 -22.33
N THR A 759 -21.29 26.12 -21.89
CA THR A 759 -21.96 27.41 -22.11
C THR A 759 -22.10 28.14 -20.78
N SER A 760 -22.13 29.47 -20.83
CA SER A 760 -22.36 30.29 -19.65
C SER A 760 -23.28 31.46 -19.99
N SER A 761 -24.08 31.91 -19.03
CA SER A 761 -24.95 33.08 -19.19
C SER A 761 -25.19 33.74 -17.84
N GLY A 762 -25.65 34.98 -17.86
CA GLY A 762 -25.96 35.70 -16.63
C GLY A 762 -26.88 36.89 -16.85
N ARG A 763 -27.35 37.46 -15.74
CA ARG A 763 -28.26 38.60 -15.71
C ARG A 763 -27.90 39.48 -14.53
N LEU A 764 -27.51 40.71 -14.81
CA LEU A 764 -27.24 41.73 -13.79
C LEU A 764 -28.34 42.77 -13.83
N THR A 765 -29.04 42.96 -12.71
CA THR A 765 -30.06 43.99 -12.54
C THR A 765 -29.57 45.07 -11.60
N THR A 766 -29.87 46.33 -11.91
CA THR A 766 -29.77 47.41 -10.94
C THR A 766 -31.08 48.21 -10.90
N PRO A 767 -31.74 48.33 -9.73
CA PRO A 767 -32.95 49.15 -9.57
C PRO A 767 -32.64 50.64 -9.38
N GLY A 768 -31.38 51.01 -9.22
CA GLY A 768 -30.94 52.37 -8.91
C GLY A 768 -29.53 52.34 -8.32
N LEU A 769 -28.56 52.84 -9.08
CA LEU A 769 -27.17 53.01 -8.65
C LEU A 769 -26.72 54.46 -8.84
N ASP A 770 -26.16 55.04 -7.79
CA ASP A 770 -25.57 56.38 -7.76
C ASP A 770 -24.05 56.23 -7.64
N PHE A 771 -23.28 56.87 -8.53
CA PHE A 771 -21.82 56.79 -8.54
C PHE A 771 -21.20 57.95 -9.34
N VAL A 772 -19.87 58.07 -9.30
CA VAL A 772 -19.14 59.01 -10.14
C VAL A 772 -18.47 58.26 -11.30
N SER A 773 -18.82 58.61 -12.54
CA SER A 773 -18.16 58.09 -13.74
C SER A 773 -17.06 59.05 -14.22
N PRO A 774 -16.14 58.62 -15.11
CA PRO A 774 -15.19 59.52 -15.76
C PRO A 774 -15.84 60.71 -16.50
N ALA A 775 -17.09 60.56 -16.93
CA ALA A 775 -17.86 61.62 -17.57
C ALA A 775 -18.56 62.57 -16.57
N GLY A 776 -18.82 62.14 -15.33
CA GLY A 776 -19.58 62.91 -14.35
C GLY A 776 -20.37 62.04 -13.36
N ALA A 777 -21.05 62.69 -12.40
CA ALA A 777 -21.85 62.01 -11.38
C ALA A 777 -23.15 61.46 -11.98
N VAL A 778 -23.39 60.16 -11.83
CA VAL A 778 -24.58 59.43 -12.28
C VAL A 778 -25.51 59.23 -11.08
N LYS A 779 -26.81 59.50 -11.25
CA LYS A 779 -27.84 59.17 -10.26
C LYS A 779 -28.94 58.31 -10.84
N GLY A 780 -29.37 57.31 -10.08
CA GLY A 780 -30.50 56.46 -10.38
C GLY A 780 -30.30 55.55 -11.58
N LEU A 781 -29.08 55.04 -11.83
CA LEU A 781 -28.84 54.11 -12.94
C LEU A 781 -29.70 52.86 -12.77
N LYS A 782 -30.49 52.54 -13.79
CA LYS A 782 -31.46 51.45 -13.84
C LYS A 782 -31.27 50.66 -15.12
N GLY A 783 -31.32 49.34 -15.01
CA GLY A 783 -31.39 48.48 -16.17
C GLY A 783 -31.11 47.02 -15.88
N ASP A 784 -31.15 46.24 -16.95
CA ASP A 784 -30.93 44.81 -16.96
C ASP A 784 -29.89 44.46 -18.03
N ILE A 785 -28.83 43.78 -17.61
CA ILE A 785 -27.72 43.40 -18.46
C ILE A 785 -27.71 41.87 -18.58
N ALA A 786 -28.03 41.36 -19.77
CA ALA A 786 -28.01 39.95 -20.09
C ALA A 786 -26.64 39.54 -20.69
N PHE A 787 -25.94 38.64 -20.01
CA PHE A 787 -24.71 38.01 -20.46
C PHE A 787 -25.00 36.72 -21.23
N THR A 788 -24.47 36.60 -22.44
CA THR A 788 -24.51 35.39 -23.29
C THR A 788 -23.28 34.51 -23.08
N SER A 789 -22.24 35.02 -22.41
CA SER A 789 -21.08 34.27 -21.94
C SER A 789 -20.44 34.99 -20.73
N LEU A 790 -19.93 34.22 -19.77
CA LEU A 790 -19.18 34.67 -18.59
C LEU A 790 -17.67 34.37 -18.71
N THR A 791 -17.28 33.53 -19.68
CA THR A 791 -15.90 33.09 -19.98
C THR A 791 -15.73 32.90 -21.49
N PRO A 792 -15.36 33.93 -22.28
CA PRO A 792 -15.10 35.32 -21.88
C PRO A 792 -16.40 36.11 -21.64
N LEU A 793 -16.30 37.31 -21.05
CA LEU A 793 -17.46 38.14 -20.70
C LEU A 793 -18.09 38.77 -21.96
N ILE A 794 -19.31 38.35 -22.31
CA ILE A 794 -20.05 38.83 -23.50
C ILE A 794 -21.52 39.07 -23.14
N THR A 795 -22.10 40.19 -23.56
CA THR A 795 -23.54 40.47 -23.41
C THR A 795 -24.33 40.17 -24.68
N ALA A 796 -25.65 40.05 -24.55
CA ALA A 796 -26.52 40.18 -25.71
C ALA A 796 -26.36 41.58 -26.35
N PRO A 797 -26.55 41.73 -27.66
CA PRO A 797 -26.46 43.03 -28.33
C PRO A 797 -27.61 43.97 -27.90
N ASN A 798 -27.44 45.29 -28.09
CA ASN A 798 -28.45 46.32 -27.83
C ASN A 798 -29.02 46.30 -26.40
N GLN A 799 -28.17 46.17 -25.37
CA GLN A 799 -28.59 46.32 -23.97
C GLN A 799 -28.89 47.79 -23.67
N HIS A 800 -29.92 48.05 -22.86
CA HIS A 800 -30.35 49.41 -22.51
C HIS A 800 -30.14 49.71 -21.02
N LEU A 801 -29.50 50.84 -20.72
CA LEU A 801 -29.38 51.41 -19.38
C LEU A 801 -29.94 52.83 -19.37
N THR A 802 -30.65 53.16 -18.31
CA THR A 802 -31.21 54.51 -18.09
C THR A 802 -30.69 55.10 -16.80
N ALA A 803 -30.49 56.41 -16.71
CA ALA A 803 -30.19 57.08 -15.45
C ALA A 803 -31.06 58.34 -15.28
N ASP A 804 -31.47 58.64 -14.04
CA ASP A 804 -32.33 59.77 -13.73
C ASP A 804 -31.62 61.11 -14.04
N SER A 805 -30.31 61.19 -13.75
CA SER A 805 -29.46 62.34 -14.14
C SER A 805 -27.99 61.97 -14.31
N LEU A 806 -27.29 62.70 -15.18
CA LEU A 806 -25.83 62.64 -15.33
C LEU A 806 -25.27 64.07 -15.25
N SER A 807 -24.44 64.38 -14.26
CA SER A 807 -23.89 65.74 -14.08
C SER A 807 -22.55 65.90 -14.81
N VAL A 808 -22.57 66.40 -16.06
CA VAL A 808 -21.38 66.73 -16.86
C VAL A 808 -21.22 68.24 -16.98
N GLY A 809 -20.82 68.91 -15.89
CA GLY A 809 -20.64 70.37 -15.84
C GLY A 809 -21.91 71.22 -15.90
N ALA A 810 -22.98 70.73 -16.53
CA ALA A 810 -24.34 71.26 -16.52
C ALA A 810 -25.33 70.17 -16.06
N GLN A 811 -26.52 70.55 -15.58
CA GLN A 811 -27.53 69.59 -15.12
C GLN A 811 -28.21 68.89 -16.32
N VAL A 812 -27.71 67.71 -16.68
CA VAL A 812 -28.27 66.89 -17.77
C VAL A 812 -29.25 65.86 -17.20
N THR A 813 -30.41 65.73 -17.82
CA THR A 813 -31.50 64.84 -17.36
C THR A 813 -31.74 63.72 -18.36
N ALA A 814 -32.03 62.52 -17.84
CA ALA A 814 -32.33 61.29 -18.60
C ALA A 814 -31.21 60.83 -19.56
N LEU A 815 -30.24 60.06 -19.02
CA LEU A 815 -29.31 59.28 -19.84
C LEU A 815 -30.03 58.05 -20.38
N ASP A 816 -29.97 57.83 -21.69
CA ASP A 816 -30.33 56.56 -22.35
C ASP A 816 -29.10 56.03 -23.11
N LEU A 817 -28.62 54.86 -22.70
CA LEU A 817 -27.41 54.22 -23.20
C LEU A 817 -27.75 52.86 -23.81
N THR A 818 -27.44 52.68 -25.09
CA THR A 818 -27.45 51.38 -25.77
C THR A 818 -26.03 50.87 -25.91
N PHE A 819 -25.75 49.68 -25.38
CA PHE A 819 -24.41 49.10 -25.37
C PHE A 819 -24.42 47.57 -25.54
N ALA A 820 -23.26 47.01 -25.85
CA ALA A 820 -22.94 45.60 -25.77
C ALA A 820 -21.51 45.42 -25.22
N ILE A 821 -21.20 44.25 -24.67
CA ILE A 821 -19.85 43.88 -24.27
C ILE A 821 -19.44 42.66 -25.09
N ASP A 822 -18.27 42.71 -25.70
CA ASP A 822 -17.65 41.59 -26.39
C ASP A 822 -16.16 41.44 -25.99
N GLN A 823 -15.41 40.61 -26.72
CA GLN A 823 -13.98 40.39 -26.45
C GLN A 823 -13.11 41.65 -26.68
N ALA A 824 -13.56 42.61 -27.49
CA ALA A 824 -12.83 43.83 -27.78
C ALA A 824 -13.09 44.93 -26.74
N GLY A 825 -14.27 44.95 -26.14
CA GLY A 825 -14.58 45.87 -25.05
C GLY A 825 -16.07 46.14 -24.86
N ILE A 826 -16.37 47.27 -24.24
CA ILE A 826 -17.72 47.84 -24.15
C ILE A 826 -17.99 48.61 -25.44
N ILE A 827 -18.85 48.06 -26.29
CA ILE A 827 -19.35 48.71 -27.50
C ILE A 827 -20.52 49.59 -27.09
N ILE A 828 -20.39 50.90 -27.30
CA ILE A 828 -21.48 51.86 -27.13
C ILE A 828 -22.08 52.06 -28.51
N ASP A 829 -23.30 51.55 -28.76
CA ASP A 829 -24.01 51.71 -30.04
C ASP A 829 -24.66 53.09 -30.15
N GLY A 830 -25.02 53.68 -29.01
CA GLY A 830 -25.55 55.03 -28.94
C GLY A 830 -25.76 55.46 -27.51
N ALA A 831 -25.33 56.68 -27.19
CA ALA A 831 -25.65 57.35 -25.93
C ALA A 831 -26.33 58.67 -26.27
N GLN A 832 -27.46 58.97 -25.64
CA GLN A 832 -28.17 60.22 -25.82
C GLN A 832 -28.47 60.86 -24.47
N ILE A 833 -28.25 62.18 -24.41
CA ILE A 833 -28.56 63.00 -23.25
C ILE A 833 -29.23 64.31 -23.67
N VAL A 834 -30.10 64.85 -22.81
CA VAL A 834 -30.81 66.12 -23.05
C VAL A 834 -30.17 67.24 -22.24
N ALA A 835 -29.63 68.25 -22.92
CA ALA A 835 -28.97 69.39 -22.31
C ALA A 835 -29.30 70.69 -23.08
N GLY A 836 -29.56 71.79 -22.36
CA GLY A 836 -29.81 73.11 -22.95
C GLY A 836 -30.93 73.12 -24.01
N GLY A 837 -32.03 72.38 -23.78
CA GLY A 837 -33.15 72.28 -24.72
C GLY A 837 -32.90 71.48 -26.01
N GLY A 838 -31.68 70.94 -26.21
CA GLY A 838 -31.28 70.10 -27.34
C GLY A 838 -30.80 68.72 -26.92
N THR A 839 -30.17 67.99 -27.85
CA THR A 839 -29.66 66.63 -27.60
C THR A 839 -28.16 66.54 -27.88
N ILE A 840 -27.43 65.94 -26.95
CA ILE A 840 -26.04 65.55 -27.15
C ILE A 840 -26.03 64.04 -27.30
N SER A 841 -25.40 63.53 -28.36
CA SER A 841 -25.27 62.10 -28.60
C SER A 841 -23.83 61.70 -28.89
N VAL A 842 -23.50 60.43 -28.72
CA VAL A 842 -22.19 59.89 -29.10
C VAL A 842 -22.37 58.86 -30.21
N GLU A 843 -21.54 58.96 -31.26
CA GLU A 843 -21.50 57.94 -32.31
C GLU A 843 -20.97 56.59 -31.80
N PRO A 844 -21.27 55.49 -32.50
CA PRO A 844 -20.79 54.17 -32.10
C PRO A 844 -19.28 54.14 -31.83
N LEU A 845 -18.89 53.69 -30.65
CA LEU A 845 -17.48 53.58 -30.25
C LEU A 845 -17.24 52.36 -29.37
N THR A 846 -16.01 51.88 -29.34
CA THR A 846 -15.59 50.75 -28.49
C THR A 846 -14.64 51.25 -27.40
N VAL A 847 -15.00 51.00 -26.15
CA VAL A 847 -14.17 51.27 -24.97
C VAL A 847 -13.53 49.95 -24.52
N PRO A 848 -12.19 49.80 -24.60
CA PRO A 848 -11.51 48.59 -24.14
C PRO A 848 -11.76 48.29 -22.66
N LEU A 849 -11.86 47.01 -22.28
CA LEU A 849 -11.94 46.58 -20.87
C LEU A 849 -10.63 46.85 -20.11
N ASP A 850 -9.51 46.88 -20.84
CA ASP A 850 -8.22 47.33 -20.31
C ASP A 850 -8.19 48.86 -20.28
N ALA A 851 -8.41 49.42 -19.10
CA ALA A 851 -8.45 50.86 -18.85
C ALA A 851 -7.12 51.58 -19.13
N THR A 852 -6.03 50.86 -19.49
CA THR A 852 -4.77 51.48 -19.93
C THR A 852 -4.74 51.81 -21.43
N GLN A 853 -5.71 51.34 -22.21
CA GLN A 853 -5.79 51.56 -23.65
C GLN A 853 -6.58 52.84 -23.98
N ALA A 854 -6.09 53.58 -24.99
CA ALA A 854 -6.78 54.77 -25.48
C ALA A 854 -7.93 54.39 -26.43
N TYR A 855 -9.01 55.17 -26.41
CA TYR A 855 -10.16 55.02 -27.31
C TYR A 855 -10.54 56.35 -27.95
N SER A 856 -11.28 56.30 -29.06
CA SER A 856 -11.71 57.49 -29.80
C SER A 856 -13.19 57.42 -30.13
N GLY A 857 -13.85 58.58 -30.18
CA GLY A 857 -15.26 58.68 -30.54
C GLY A 857 -15.61 60.05 -31.10
N VAL A 858 -16.88 60.25 -31.43
CA VAL A 858 -17.40 61.54 -31.91
C VAL A 858 -18.63 61.92 -31.09
N ILE A 859 -18.56 63.08 -30.42
CA ILE A 859 -19.71 63.68 -29.74
C ILE A 859 -20.44 64.56 -30.76
N VAL A 860 -21.75 64.40 -30.89
CA VAL A 860 -22.63 65.16 -31.78
C VAL A 860 -23.54 66.01 -30.92
N LEU A 861 -23.55 67.31 -31.19
CA LEU A 861 -24.48 68.25 -30.58
C LEU A 861 -25.56 68.58 -31.61
N ASP A 862 -26.83 68.44 -31.22
CA ASP A 862 -27.97 68.84 -32.03
C ASP A 862 -28.83 69.85 -31.26
N ARG A 863 -28.94 71.05 -31.84
CA ARG A 863 -29.67 72.22 -31.33
C ARG A 863 -29.49 72.51 -29.83
N VAL A 864 -28.26 72.46 -29.32
CA VAL A 864 -27.96 72.71 -27.90
C VAL A 864 -27.80 74.20 -27.64
N GLN A 865 -28.54 74.76 -26.67
CA GLN A 865 -28.38 76.16 -26.23
C GLN A 865 -27.14 76.30 -25.34
N LEU A 866 -26.07 76.91 -25.87
CA LEU A 866 -24.82 77.09 -25.13
C LEU A 866 -24.97 78.01 -23.91
N GLY A 867 -25.91 78.96 -23.97
CA GLY A 867 -26.18 79.86 -22.84
C GLY A 867 -26.58 79.13 -21.57
N ASP A 868 -27.42 78.10 -21.71
CA ASP A 868 -27.90 77.29 -20.58
C ASP A 868 -26.78 76.39 -20.04
N VAL A 869 -25.87 75.93 -20.90
CA VAL A 869 -24.71 75.10 -20.51
C VAL A 869 -23.64 75.95 -19.80
N ILE A 870 -23.45 77.21 -20.21
CA ILE A 870 -22.46 78.14 -19.64
C ILE A 870 -22.98 78.80 -18.36
N ALA A 871 -24.28 79.05 -18.24
CA ALA A 871 -24.88 79.64 -17.03
C ALA A 871 -24.58 78.82 -15.76
N ASP A 872 -24.48 77.49 -15.87
CA ASP A 872 -24.14 76.60 -14.76
C ASP A 872 -22.66 76.66 -14.32
N THR A 873 -21.78 77.30 -15.11
CA THR A 873 -20.33 77.38 -14.88
C THR A 873 -19.87 78.60 -14.08
N GLY A 874 -20.79 79.47 -13.65
CA GLY A 874 -20.50 80.63 -12.80
C GLY A 874 -19.93 81.86 -13.53
N PHE A 875 -20.11 81.91 -14.85
CA PHE A 875 -19.75 83.05 -15.72
C PHE A 875 -20.98 83.89 -16.15
N ASP A 876 -22.14 83.64 -15.54
CA ASP A 876 -23.44 84.25 -15.85
C ASP A 876 -23.43 85.78 -15.73
N ASP A 877 -22.58 86.33 -14.87
CA ASP A 877 -22.45 87.75 -14.62
C ASP A 877 -21.48 88.48 -15.59
N LYS A 878 -20.68 87.75 -16.39
CA LYS A 878 -19.53 88.28 -17.14
C LYS A 878 -19.57 88.07 -18.65
N VAL A 879 -20.15 86.95 -19.12
CA VAL A 879 -20.32 86.64 -20.55
C VAL A 879 -21.73 86.14 -20.80
N LEU A 880 -22.48 86.84 -21.66
CA LEU A 880 -23.81 86.44 -22.11
C LEU A 880 -23.70 85.89 -23.53
N LEU A 881 -23.91 84.58 -23.69
CA LEU A 881 -23.93 83.90 -24.98
C LEU A 881 -25.28 83.21 -25.17
N ASP A 882 -26.13 83.78 -26.04
CA ASP A 882 -27.37 83.16 -26.51
C ASP A 882 -27.11 82.59 -27.90
N ALA A 883 -26.77 81.30 -27.96
CA ALA A 883 -26.35 80.60 -29.16
C ALA A 883 -26.80 79.13 -29.13
N VAL A 884 -27.75 78.79 -30.00
CA VAL A 884 -28.13 77.39 -30.23
C VAL A 884 -27.20 76.83 -31.30
N VAL A 885 -26.40 75.83 -30.93
CA VAL A 885 -25.36 75.27 -31.80
C VAL A 885 -25.60 73.80 -32.13
N SER A 886 -25.04 73.37 -33.25
CA SER A 886 -24.96 71.97 -33.65
C SER A 886 -23.61 71.70 -34.28
N GLY A 887 -23.11 70.47 -34.13
CA GLY A 887 -21.79 70.15 -34.62
C GLY A 887 -21.25 68.83 -34.10
N ARG A 888 -19.99 68.56 -34.44
CA ARG A 888 -19.34 67.27 -34.19
C ARG A 888 -17.98 67.52 -33.56
N LEU A 889 -17.70 66.82 -32.48
CA LEU A 889 -16.47 66.91 -31.70
C LEU A 889 -15.81 65.52 -31.66
N PRO A 890 -14.93 65.19 -32.63
CA PRO A 890 -14.11 63.99 -32.55
C PRO A 890 -13.14 64.09 -31.38
N PHE A 891 -13.00 63.02 -30.59
CA PHE A 891 -12.12 62.98 -29.44
C PHE A 891 -11.30 61.69 -29.39
N ILE A 892 -10.18 61.77 -28.69
CA ILE A 892 -9.35 60.65 -28.24
C ILE A 892 -9.25 60.75 -26.73
N MET A 893 -9.66 59.72 -26.01
CA MET A 893 -9.45 59.58 -24.57
C MET A 893 -8.21 58.72 -24.35
N ASP A 894 -7.15 59.32 -23.78
CA ASP A 894 -5.94 58.62 -23.36
C ASP A 894 -5.91 58.57 -21.82
N PRO A 895 -5.83 57.39 -21.19
CA PRO A 895 -5.88 57.27 -19.72
C PRO A 895 -4.79 58.05 -18.98
N LYS A 896 -3.63 58.31 -19.62
CA LYS A 896 -2.52 59.07 -19.02
C LYS A 896 -2.58 60.56 -19.33
N ARG A 897 -3.12 60.94 -20.49
CA ARG A 897 -3.10 62.33 -21.00
C ARG A 897 -4.46 63.03 -20.95
N GLY A 898 -5.55 62.30 -20.67
CA GLY A 898 -6.91 62.81 -20.61
C GLY A 898 -7.60 62.96 -21.98
N LEU A 899 -8.73 63.67 -21.99
CA LEU A 899 -9.54 63.93 -23.17
C LEU A 899 -8.83 64.89 -24.15
N LYS A 900 -8.67 64.48 -25.41
CA LYS A 900 -8.17 65.31 -26.49
C LYS A 900 -9.21 65.44 -27.60
N ILE A 901 -9.74 66.64 -27.83
CA ILE A 901 -10.61 66.94 -28.97
C ILE A 901 -9.74 67.23 -30.20
N THR A 902 -10.06 66.62 -31.34
CA THR A 902 -9.35 66.79 -32.61
C THR A 902 -10.30 67.19 -33.72
N ALA A 903 -10.07 68.36 -34.31
CA ALA A 903 -10.87 68.91 -35.41
C ALA A 903 -12.37 69.00 -35.11
N GLY A 904 -12.73 69.42 -33.88
CA GLY A 904 -14.12 69.66 -33.52
C GLY A 904 -14.69 70.89 -34.23
N LYS A 905 -15.95 70.82 -34.66
CA LYS A 905 -16.65 71.92 -35.31
C LYS A 905 -18.03 72.12 -34.72
N LEU A 906 -18.36 73.35 -34.37
CA LEU A 906 -19.67 73.77 -33.89
C LEU A 906 -20.17 74.95 -34.73
N GLU A 907 -21.45 74.96 -35.09
CA GLU A 907 -22.08 76.04 -35.85
C GLU A 907 -23.40 76.44 -35.19
N ALA A 908 -23.69 77.73 -35.13
CA ALA A 908 -24.99 78.21 -34.69
C ALA A 908 -26.04 77.92 -35.77
N VAL A 909 -27.13 77.26 -35.36
CA VAL A 909 -28.23 76.89 -36.26
C VAL A 909 -29.29 77.99 -36.39
N GLN A 910 -29.16 79.06 -35.62
CA GLN A 910 -30.01 80.24 -35.67
C GLN A 910 -29.24 81.49 -35.23
N PRO A 911 -29.69 82.70 -35.62
CA PRO A 911 -29.11 83.95 -35.13
C PRO A 911 -29.20 84.08 -33.60
N GLY A 912 -28.25 84.78 -33.00
CA GLY A 912 -28.17 84.92 -31.54
C GLY A 912 -27.44 86.18 -31.09
N ARG A 913 -27.06 86.23 -29.81
CA ARG A 913 -26.39 87.39 -29.20
C ARG A 913 -25.19 86.96 -28.35
N LEU A 914 -24.10 87.71 -28.48
CA LEU A 914 -22.89 87.61 -27.66
C LEU A 914 -22.62 88.96 -27.01
N SER A 915 -22.37 88.96 -25.71
CA SER A 915 -21.97 90.15 -24.95
C SER A 915 -20.85 89.76 -24.00
N ILE A 916 -19.65 90.29 -24.25
CA ILE A 916 -18.47 90.12 -23.41
C ILE A 916 -18.17 91.46 -22.74
N LYS A 917 -18.22 91.50 -21.40
CA LYS A 917 -17.88 92.72 -20.66
C LYS A 917 -16.38 93.00 -20.71
N ARG A 918 -16.02 94.29 -20.74
CA ARG A 918 -14.63 94.75 -20.87
C ARG A 918 -13.71 94.26 -19.74
N GLU A 919 -14.24 94.12 -18.53
CA GLU A 919 -13.47 93.69 -17.35
C GLU A 919 -12.88 92.27 -17.49
N VAL A 920 -13.50 91.41 -18.32
CA VAL A 920 -13.08 90.02 -18.52
C VAL A 920 -11.85 89.92 -19.41
N LEU A 921 -11.70 90.84 -20.36
CA LEU A 921 -10.65 90.78 -21.38
C LEU A 921 -9.32 91.41 -20.91
N THR A 922 -9.37 92.31 -19.92
CA THR A 922 -8.18 92.95 -19.33
C THR A 922 -7.39 92.02 -18.40
N ASP A 923 -8.03 91.06 -17.73
CA ASP A 923 -7.35 90.09 -16.87
C ASP A 923 -6.64 88.97 -17.67
N VAL A 924 -7.12 88.64 -18.87
CA VAL A 924 -6.53 87.57 -19.71
C VAL A 924 -5.23 88.03 -20.39
N ALA A 925 -5.13 89.32 -20.75
CA ALA A 925 -3.95 89.90 -21.38
C ALA A 925 -2.70 89.93 -20.46
N ALA A 926 -2.89 89.86 -19.13
CA ALA A 926 -1.80 89.94 -18.16
C ALA A 926 -0.94 88.67 -18.05
N SER A 927 -1.30 87.58 -18.72
CA SER A 927 -0.65 86.26 -18.59
C SER A 927 0.25 85.84 -19.76
N GLY A 928 0.30 86.62 -20.84
CA GLY A 928 1.21 86.43 -21.97
C GLY A 928 2.25 87.54 -22.02
N GLY A 929 3.53 87.20 -21.79
CA GLY A 929 4.63 88.17 -21.73
C GLY A 929 4.80 88.99 -23.01
N GLY A 930 4.24 90.20 -23.01
CA GLY A 930 4.43 91.26 -24.00
C GLY A 930 4.22 92.62 -23.32
N GLN A 931 5.04 93.60 -23.68
CA GLN A 931 5.13 94.94 -23.05
C GLN A 931 3.76 95.66 -22.92
N GLU A 932 3.58 96.45 -21.86
CA GLU A 932 2.50 97.44 -21.74
C GLU A 932 2.49 98.36 -22.98
N VAL A 933 1.47 98.21 -23.82
CA VAL A 933 1.18 99.10 -24.96
C VAL A 933 -0.04 99.95 -24.59
N SER A 934 0.03 101.24 -24.93
CA SER A 934 -1.00 102.27 -24.71
C SER A 934 -2.35 101.95 -25.38
N GLU A 935 -3.48 102.22 -24.69
CA GLU A 935 -4.86 102.13 -25.22
C GLU A 935 -4.97 102.77 -26.62
N ASN A 936 -5.09 101.95 -27.67
CA ASN A 936 -5.32 102.44 -29.03
C ASN A 936 -6.83 102.48 -29.34
N MET A 937 -7.31 103.50 -30.06
CA MET A 937 -8.73 103.64 -30.50
C MET A 937 -9.28 102.36 -31.18
N VAL A 938 -8.44 101.65 -31.92
CA VAL A 938 -8.81 100.40 -32.61
C VAL A 938 -9.18 99.29 -31.62
N GLU A 939 -8.49 99.21 -30.49
CA GLU A 939 -8.79 98.24 -29.42
C GLU A 939 -10.10 98.61 -28.72
N ASP A 940 -10.32 99.90 -28.42
CA ASP A 940 -11.55 100.38 -27.77
C ASP A 940 -12.80 100.10 -28.62
N LEU A 941 -12.70 100.27 -29.94
CA LEU A 941 -13.77 99.92 -30.88
C LEU A 941 -13.99 98.41 -30.99
N ALA A 942 -12.93 97.59 -30.93
CA ALA A 942 -13.03 96.14 -30.92
C ALA A 942 -13.72 95.63 -29.63
N TYR A 943 -13.43 96.24 -28.47
CA TYR A 943 -14.13 95.95 -27.22
C TYR A 943 -15.62 96.28 -27.28
N GLN A 944 -15.98 97.48 -27.78
CA GLN A 944 -17.38 97.87 -27.94
C GLN A 944 -18.11 96.95 -28.94
N ALA A 945 -17.43 96.49 -30.00
CA ALA A 945 -17.97 95.54 -30.95
C ALA A 945 -18.37 94.20 -30.29
N MET A 946 -17.59 93.73 -29.30
CA MET A 946 -17.85 92.48 -28.57
C MET A 946 -18.82 92.63 -27.40
N GLU A 947 -19.05 93.85 -26.89
CA GLU A 947 -19.90 94.09 -25.71
C GLU A 947 -21.39 93.89 -26.01
N ASN A 948 -21.85 94.16 -27.23
CA ASN A 948 -23.26 93.97 -27.63
C ASN A 948 -23.34 93.51 -29.09
N LEU A 949 -22.95 92.27 -29.34
CA LEU A 949 -22.88 91.68 -30.68
C LEU A 949 -24.12 90.82 -30.94
N SER A 950 -24.87 91.12 -32.00
CA SER A 950 -25.86 90.18 -32.56
C SER A 950 -25.24 89.49 -33.76
N PHE A 951 -25.20 88.15 -33.77
CA PHE A 951 -24.61 87.38 -34.86
C PHE A 951 -25.68 86.72 -35.72
N ASP A 952 -25.45 86.71 -37.04
CA ASP A 952 -26.24 85.97 -38.03
C ASP A 952 -25.58 84.60 -38.34
N GLN A 953 -24.26 84.51 -38.24
CA GLN A 953 -23.48 83.27 -38.35
C GLN A 953 -22.43 83.23 -37.24
N LEU A 954 -22.32 82.08 -36.58
CA LEU A 954 -21.30 81.77 -35.58
C LEU A 954 -20.81 80.35 -35.86
N SER A 955 -19.51 80.17 -36.07
CA SER A 955 -18.88 78.85 -36.14
C SER A 955 -17.66 78.80 -35.24
N ALA A 956 -17.35 77.64 -34.68
CA ALA A 956 -16.21 77.45 -33.79
C ALA A 956 -15.45 76.17 -34.15
N ASP A 957 -14.15 76.28 -34.39
CA ASP A 957 -13.25 75.14 -34.47
C ASP A 957 -12.65 74.87 -33.08
N VAL A 958 -12.81 73.65 -32.57
CA VAL A 958 -12.41 73.23 -31.22
C VAL A 958 -11.29 72.19 -31.32
N ASN A 959 -10.13 72.50 -30.74
CA ASN A 959 -8.97 71.59 -30.71
C ASN A 959 -8.29 71.59 -29.35
N SER A 960 -7.82 70.42 -28.90
CA SER A 960 -6.98 70.32 -27.71
C SER A 960 -5.49 70.48 -28.07
N LEU A 961 -4.83 71.42 -27.39
CA LEU A 961 -3.39 71.70 -27.44
C LEU A 961 -2.63 70.93 -26.34
N ASP A 962 -1.31 70.87 -26.48
CA ASP A 962 -0.43 70.23 -25.49
C ASP A 962 -0.56 70.89 -24.10
N GLY A 963 -0.58 70.04 -23.07
CA GLY A 963 -0.77 70.44 -21.67
C GLY A 963 -2.24 70.64 -21.27
N GLY A 964 -3.20 70.04 -21.98
CA GLY A 964 -4.62 70.05 -21.59
C GLY A 964 -5.33 71.39 -21.80
N ARG A 965 -4.85 72.21 -22.76
CA ARG A 965 -5.49 73.48 -23.12
C ARG A 965 -6.43 73.27 -24.30
N MET A 966 -7.59 73.91 -24.31
CA MET A 966 -8.50 73.92 -25.46
C MET A 966 -8.32 75.22 -26.24
N ALA A 967 -7.98 75.11 -27.52
CA ALA A 967 -8.09 76.22 -28.47
C ALA A 967 -9.47 76.19 -29.09
N VAL A 968 -10.21 77.30 -28.96
CA VAL A 968 -11.49 77.51 -29.63
C VAL A 968 -11.35 78.72 -30.52
N LEU A 969 -11.46 78.50 -31.83
CA LEU A 969 -11.37 79.52 -32.85
C LEU A 969 -12.78 79.86 -33.33
N PHE A 970 -13.34 80.96 -32.82
CA PHE A 970 -14.65 81.43 -33.23
C PHE A 970 -14.53 82.28 -34.49
N HIS A 971 -15.43 82.05 -35.44
CA HIS A 971 -15.69 82.93 -36.57
C HIS A 971 -17.10 83.47 -36.41
N ILE A 972 -17.21 84.78 -36.28
CA ILE A 972 -18.44 85.47 -35.92
C ILE A 972 -18.74 86.50 -36.99
N ARG A 973 -19.89 86.37 -37.66
CA ARG A 973 -20.43 87.40 -38.55
C ARG A 973 -21.73 87.93 -37.99
N GLY A 974 -21.76 89.24 -37.80
CA GLY A 974 -22.88 89.89 -37.15
C GLY A 974 -22.81 91.40 -37.24
N ARG A 975 -23.48 92.04 -36.28
CA ARG A 975 -23.57 93.48 -36.18
C ARG A 975 -23.59 93.95 -34.74
N HIS A 976 -23.09 95.15 -34.52
CA HIS A 976 -23.19 95.83 -33.22
C HIS A 976 -24.64 96.24 -32.96
N ASP A 977 -25.28 95.66 -31.94
CA ASP A 977 -26.68 95.89 -31.58
C ASP A 977 -26.84 96.31 -30.10
N PRO A 978 -26.41 97.54 -29.74
CA PRO A 978 -26.49 98.03 -28.37
C PRO A 978 -27.93 98.36 -27.98
N PRO A 979 -28.30 98.23 -26.69
CA PRO A 979 -29.67 98.45 -26.21
C PRO A 979 -30.21 99.87 -26.43
N LYS A 980 -29.33 100.85 -26.71
CA LYS A 980 -29.68 102.19 -27.17
C LYS A 980 -28.90 102.51 -28.44
N ARG A 981 -29.57 103.06 -29.46
CA ARG A 981 -28.97 103.39 -30.76
C ARG A 981 -27.84 104.42 -30.61
N GLN A 982 -26.67 104.11 -31.15
CA GLN A 982 -25.48 104.96 -31.11
C GLN A 982 -25.12 105.45 -32.52
N GLU A 983 -24.67 106.71 -32.65
CA GLU A 983 -24.24 107.34 -33.90
C GLU A 983 -22.88 108.02 -33.70
N LEU A 984 -21.92 107.76 -34.59
CA LEU A 984 -20.60 108.40 -34.57
C LEU A 984 -20.69 109.79 -35.22
N ARG A 985 -20.34 110.85 -34.48
CA ARG A 985 -20.27 112.24 -34.98
C ARG A 985 -18.84 112.76 -34.89
N LEU A 986 -18.19 112.96 -36.04
CA LEU A 986 -16.85 113.54 -36.15
C LEU A 986 -16.93 114.94 -36.76
N THR A 987 -16.17 115.89 -36.23
CA THR A 987 -16.04 117.23 -36.85
C THR A 987 -14.98 117.23 -37.96
N LEU A 988 -15.14 118.05 -39.01
CA LEU A 988 -14.23 118.07 -40.16
C LEU A 988 -12.77 118.37 -39.76
N SER A 989 -12.58 119.18 -38.71
CA SER A 989 -11.27 119.51 -38.14
C SER A 989 -10.59 118.31 -37.48
N GLU A 990 -11.36 117.42 -36.84
CA GLU A 990 -10.83 116.20 -36.21
C GLU A 990 -10.37 115.18 -37.25
N LEU A 991 -11.09 115.05 -38.38
CA LEU A 991 -10.72 114.14 -39.48
C LEU A 991 -9.36 114.51 -40.12
N ILE A 992 -9.06 115.82 -40.20
CA ILE A 992 -7.84 116.35 -40.83
C ILE A 992 -6.63 116.27 -39.90
N SER A 993 -6.80 116.61 -38.61
CA SER A 993 -5.71 116.62 -37.62
C SER A 993 -5.30 115.23 -37.14
N ARG A 994 -6.08 114.19 -37.47
CA ARG A 994 -5.99 112.84 -36.89
C ARG A 994 -6.12 112.81 -35.36
N SER A 995 -6.62 113.88 -34.73
CA SER A 995 -6.77 113.96 -33.26
C SER A 995 -7.85 113.03 -32.70
N PHE A 996 -8.73 112.49 -33.56
CA PHE A 996 -9.73 111.50 -33.17
C PHE A 996 -9.12 110.16 -32.73
N LEU A 997 -7.86 109.85 -33.10
CA LEU A 997 -7.18 108.59 -32.76
C LEU A 997 -6.88 108.44 -31.25
N ASN A 998 -6.97 109.51 -30.46
CA ASN A 998 -6.70 109.51 -29.02
C ASN A 998 -7.98 109.65 -28.16
N ARG A 999 -9.17 109.52 -28.73
CA ARG A 999 -10.46 109.66 -28.02
C ARG A 999 -11.27 108.37 -28.11
N LYS A 1000 -11.92 107.98 -27.01
CA LYS A 1000 -12.90 106.90 -26.98
C LYS A 1000 -14.13 107.31 -27.80
N LEU A 1001 -14.44 106.58 -28.86
CA LEU A 1001 -15.53 106.86 -29.80
C LEU A 1001 -16.58 105.74 -29.70
N PRO A 1002 -17.89 106.06 -29.64
CA PRO A 1002 -18.93 105.04 -29.63
C PRO A 1002 -19.07 104.38 -31.01
N LEU A 1003 -19.11 103.05 -31.03
CA LEU A 1003 -19.34 102.27 -32.25
C LEU A 1003 -20.80 102.43 -32.72
N PRO A 1004 -21.07 102.85 -33.97
CA PRO A 1004 -22.44 102.99 -34.46
C PRO A 1004 -23.24 101.68 -34.40
N SER A 1005 -24.53 101.79 -34.10
CA SER A 1005 -25.44 100.65 -34.23
C SER A 1005 -25.51 100.15 -35.68
N ASN A 1006 -25.67 98.84 -35.88
CA ASN A 1006 -25.61 98.14 -37.16
C ASN A 1006 -24.25 98.15 -37.87
N THR A 1007 -23.16 98.48 -37.17
CA THR A 1007 -21.81 98.26 -37.73
C THR A 1007 -21.61 96.77 -37.99
N GLN A 1008 -21.30 96.40 -39.23
CA GLN A 1008 -21.00 95.01 -39.61
C GLN A 1008 -19.71 94.56 -38.94
N ILE A 1009 -19.74 93.38 -38.31
CA ILE A 1009 -18.62 92.79 -37.60
C ILE A 1009 -18.35 91.43 -38.25
N ASP A 1010 -17.16 91.24 -38.80
CA ASP A 1010 -16.61 89.94 -39.19
C ASP A 1010 -15.34 89.76 -38.36
N LEU A 1011 -15.39 88.85 -37.39
CA LEU A 1011 -14.36 88.70 -36.39
C LEU A 1011 -13.98 87.23 -36.24
N THR A 1012 -12.68 86.98 -36.27
CA THR A 1012 -12.10 85.71 -35.85
C THR A 1012 -11.52 85.90 -34.45
N LEU A 1013 -12.10 85.22 -33.47
CA LEU A 1013 -11.63 85.24 -32.08
C LEU A 1013 -10.88 83.95 -31.78
N ASP A 1014 -9.57 84.05 -31.64
CA ASP A 1014 -8.73 82.97 -31.13
C ASP A 1014 -8.76 83.00 -29.60
N THR A 1015 -9.41 82.02 -29.00
CA THR A 1015 -9.44 81.87 -27.55
C THR A 1015 -8.69 80.60 -27.16
N THR A 1016 -7.75 80.74 -26.23
CA THR A 1016 -7.14 79.59 -25.57
C THR A 1016 -7.70 79.49 -24.17
N LEU A 1017 -8.50 78.46 -23.93
CA LEU A 1017 -9.05 78.12 -22.63
C LEU A 1017 -8.11 77.12 -21.96
N ASN A 1018 -7.62 77.43 -20.76
CA ASN A 1018 -6.85 76.48 -19.97
C ASN A 1018 -7.81 75.45 -19.35
N ALA A 1019 -8.12 74.38 -20.09
CA ALA A 1019 -9.13 73.42 -19.67
C ALA A 1019 -8.77 72.71 -18.36
N ASN A 1020 -7.48 72.53 -18.06
CA ASN A 1020 -7.03 72.03 -16.74
C ASN A 1020 -7.44 72.95 -15.58
N GLN A 1021 -7.44 74.26 -15.80
CA GLN A 1021 -7.83 75.27 -14.80
C GLN A 1021 -9.35 75.37 -14.68
N LEU A 1022 -10.07 75.26 -15.82
CA LEU A 1022 -11.53 75.18 -15.86
C LEU A 1022 -12.04 73.92 -15.15
N ILE A 1023 -11.38 72.78 -15.40
CA ILE A 1023 -11.70 71.49 -14.76
C ILE A 1023 -11.31 71.53 -13.28
N SER A 1024 -10.16 72.12 -12.88
CA SER A 1024 -9.80 72.25 -11.46
C SER A 1024 -10.77 73.13 -10.68
N ASP A 1025 -11.26 74.21 -11.29
CA ASP A 1025 -12.20 75.15 -10.69
C ASP A 1025 -13.61 74.56 -10.65
N LEU A 1026 -14.05 73.87 -11.70
CA LEU A 1026 -15.30 73.10 -11.72
C LEU A 1026 -15.27 71.94 -10.71
N MET A 1027 -14.13 71.26 -10.56
CA MET A 1027 -13.92 70.25 -9.52
C MET A 1027 -13.85 70.88 -8.11
N ALA A 1028 -13.39 72.11 -7.96
CA ALA A 1028 -13.41 72.83 -6.68
C ALA A 1028 -14.84 73.25 -6.30
N VAL A 1029 -15.64 73.71 -7.27
CA VAL A 1029 -17.07 74.02 -7.10
C VAL A 1029 -17.89 72.76 -6.80
N ASN A 1030 -17.62 71.65 -7.49
CA ASN A 1030 -18.24 70.36 -7.18
C ASN A 1030 -17.82 69.83 -5.80
N ARG A 1031 -16.54 69.95 -5.41
CA ARG A 1031 -16.08 69.63 -4.04
C ARG A 1031 -16.76 70.47 -2.96
N ALA A 1032 -16.99 71.76 -3.24
CA ALA A 1032 -17.71 72.65 -2.32
C ALA A 1032 -19.20 72.29 -2.20
N ARG A 1033 -19.86 71.90 -3.31
CA ARG A 1033 -21.24 71.37 -3.29
C ARG A 1033 -21.35 70.01 -2.60
N GLN A 1034 -20.26 69.25 -2.56
CA GLN A 1034 -20.12 67.96 -1.86
C GLN A 1034 -19.73 68.10 -0.37
N GLY A 1035 -19.56 69.33 0.16
CA GLY A 1035 -19.27 69.55 1.58
C GLY A 1035 -17.87 69.15 2.05
N GLN A 1036 -16.92 68.87 1.15
CA GLN A 1036 -15.55 68.50 1.52
C GLN A 1036 -14.65 69.74 1.64
N GLN A 1037 -14.14 70.02 2.85
CA GLN A 1037 -13.15 71.07 3.10
C GLN A 1037 -11.77 70.68 2.55
N ALA A 1038 -11.07 71.65 1.96
CA ALA A 1038 -9.70 71.48 1.46
C ALA A 1038 -8.71 71.23 2.60
N GLN A 1039 -7.96 70.12 2.53
CA GLN A 1039 -6.75 69.90 3.33
C GLN A 1039 -5.50 70.24 2.52
N ASP A 1040 -4.53 70.79 3.24
CA ASP A 1040 -3.32 71.49 2.78
C ASP A 1040 -2.46 70.76 1.74
N GLN A 1041 -1.90 71.57 0.83
CA GLN A 1041 -0.85 71.20 -0.13
C GLN A 1041 0.44 70.77 0.59
N PRO A 1042 1.06 69.64 0.23
CA PRO A 1042 2.47 69.39 0.52
C PRO A 1042 3.37 70.16 -0.45
N ALA A 1043 4.42 70.78 0.10
CA ALA A 1043 5.45 71.51 -0.62
C ALA A 1043 6.13 70.67 -1.70
N GLN A 1044 6.36 71.30 -2.86
CA GLN A 1044 7.09 70.78 -4.01
C GLN A 1044 8.52 70.34 -3.64
N ALA A 1045 8.89 69.13 -4.07
CA ALA A 1045 10.27 68.66 -4.11
C ALA A 1045 11.03 69.28 -5.30
N PRO A 1046 12.34 69.59 -5.18
CA PRO A 1046 13.16 69.99 -6.32
C PRO A 1046 13.62 68.76 -7.14
N ASP A 1047 13.57 68.90 -8.46
CA ASP A 1047 14.01 67.91 -9.46
C ASP A 1047 15.56 67.76 -9.49
N PRO A 1048 16.10 66.59 -9.90
CA PRO A 1048 17.50 66.22 -9.77
C PRO A 1048 18.30 66.54 -11.04
N GLN A 1049 19.51 67.11 -10.90
CA GLN A 1049 20.68 66.71 -11.70
C GLN A 1049 21.99 67.36 -11.23
N THR A 1050 23.08 66.60 -11.42
CA THR A 1050 24.53 66.88 -11.24
C THR A 1050 25.15 66.63 -9.85
N GLY A 1051 26.05 65.63 -9.78
CA GLY A 1051 26.75 65.14 -8.57
C GLY A 1051 27.96 65.99 -8.14
N PRO A 1052 28.79 65.55 -7.15
CA PRO A 1052 29.61 64.33 -7.29
C PRO A 1052 29.93 63.48 -6.02
N ALA A 1053 30.40 62.25 -6.27
CA ALA A 1053 31.45 61.46 -5.57
C ALA A 1053 31.35 61.03 -4.08
N THR A 1054 31.32 59.69 -3.89
CA THR A 1054 32.05 58.79 -2.91
C THR A 1054 32.18 59.20 -1.42
N VAL A 1055 31.87 58.34 -0.43
CA VAL A 1055 32.75 57.26 0.10
C VAL A 1055 31.98 56.26 1.01
N ARG A 1056 32.49 55.01 1.00
CA ARG A 1056 32.21 53.74 1.73
C ARG A 1056 31.91 53.75 3.25
N ALA A 1057 31.12 52.75 3.68
CA ALA A 1057 31.44 51.61 4.60
C ALA A 1057 30.13 51.10 5.25
N GLY A 1058 29.85 49.83 5.56
CA GLY A 1058 30.56 48.56 5.51
C GLY A 1058 29.57 47.46 5.94
N ARG A 1059 29.78 46.25 5.41
CA ARG A 1059 29.14 44.96 5.76
C ARG A 1059 29.96 44.27 6.87
N PRO A 1060 29.49 43.21 7.56
CA PRO A 1060 29.00 41.94 6.98
C PRO A 1060 27.49 41.75 6.99
#